data_AF-A0A8J9VWH4-F1
#
_entry.id   AF-A0A8J9VWH4-F1
#
_cell.length_a   1.000
_cell.length_b   1.000
_cell.length_c   1.000
_cell.angle_alpha   90.00
_cell.angle_beta   90.00
_cell.angle_gamma   90.00
#
_symmetry.space_group_name_H-M   'P 1'
#
loop_
_entity.id
_entity.type
_entity.pdbx_description
1 polymer ?
#
loop_
_entity_poly.entity_id
_entity_poly.type
_entity_poly.pdbx_seq_one_letter_code
_entity_poly.pdbx_strand_id
1 'polypeptide(L)'
;MGSWCINEIEPCDPLEGRKLDGSCINIKHPTRGAAHTPTLRLLPAEYDKDFEPRKAKSGDPLPLARSVRTTVLAEGRISSSTFTQLLTHFWVFISADVVSVHDTVNYIKWTPYCCEEKGKTDKKCTPIKIPDDDPVHRFSSIRCFNLTRPESFQSRGCLKNDTSPERITTATPLFDLSHLYGTSLKTLNAKSRQLEKGLLKIEVANGKIWPPSVKGKDHVCFLNQLPQETRCHDLPESGGNSVLGINLFTIWSWRLHNRVATGLAEVNPCWNDDKLFFTAREIVIAIIMQIYYYELSPALMGYDNLIKAGVLSPKKEFRDLYDNNSIPQITLEFPYVLRWAHTIQEGNLKMYDENGIYLKETKIVNLTLRTGYLDENLEYITHGVFRQPSAKFDYVIDPDVGEFTIGPHQTASDVLTSDLTKNRYFGFAPYVQYRKLCSGKTYRTFDDLSDVIDSERIQLLKEKYKHIEDIDLMAGIWSERLIKGGYVPSTLYCVVVDQMYRNIVTDRHWYERPNRPNAFTLGKLFFIKKKNNFQSFLIFLLTIYYVIEQLLEVRKASIAQIMCAVADKVTTIQPHAFFMPGPGWCINEIIPCNPYEGRRFDGSCYNLKYPSRGAAHTPNLRLLPADYDTDFEPRKAKSGEPLPLPRSVRTTLLAEGRVPDSTFTQLLPHFWLFVTSDILSVHDTVNYVRWTPHCCQEKGKTDKKCIQMKIPDDDPVHRFSSIRCFNLTRPHTFQNSGCLKNDTVPERITSASPIFDLSQIYGMSLKVLNTKSRKFEKGLLKFEVSNGKIWPPSAKGKHLCTLNQLPHETRCHDIPEIGGNSVLGANLFTIWTWRLHNHIASGLAEINPCWDDERLFFTTRELVIAINMQIYYYELLPALMGYDNLVQTGVLSPTNDFRDIYDDNIVPQISLEFPHILRWAHTIQEGTLKMYDTNGVYLKETKLVNLTLRTGYLEDNLEYITQGAFRQPSGKVDYVIDPDMAESALAGHQAASDVFTSDLTKNRYFGFAPYVQYRKLCSGKTYRTFDDLYDVIDPERIELLKEKYKHVEDIDLIAGVWLERPIEGGYAPPTLYCIVVDQMYRNIVSDRHWYERPNRPNAFSIDQLLEIRKTSVAQIMCAVADKVTTIQPHAFFLPGPG
;
A
#
# COMPACT_ATOMS: atom_id res chain seq x y z
N MET A 1 51.20 -14.47 22.38
CA MET A 1 50.21 -14.65 21.29
C MET A 1 49.62 -13.28 20.94
N GLY A 2 49.01 -13.13 19.76
CA GLY A 2 48.41 -11.84 19.36
C GLY A 2 47.04 -11.59 20.01
N SER A 3 46.57 -10.34 19.97
CA SER A 3 45.28 -9.87 20.51
C SER A 3 44.03 -10.44 19.83
N TRP A 4 44.18 -11.48 19.01
CA TRP A 4 43.13 -12.17 18.26
C TRP A 4 42.84 -13.58 18.80
N CYS A 5 43.61 -14.03 19.79
CA CYS A 5 43.58 -15.41 20.29
C CYS A 5 43.07 -15.54 21.73
N ILE A 6 42.83 -14.43 22.42
CA ILE A 6 42.40 -14.38 23.82
C ILE A 6 41.41 -13.22 23.96
N ASN A 7 40.20 -13.51 24.44
CA ASN A 7 39.29 -12.51 24.95
C ASN A 7 39.42 -12.47 26.47
N GLU A 8 40.00 -11.40 27.01
CA GLU A 8 40.01 -11.12 28.44
C GLU A 8 38.64 -10.53 28.81
N ILE A 9 37.80 -11.31 29.50
CA ILE A 9 36.42 -10.95 29.82
C ILE A 9 36.29 -10.77 31.34
N GLU A 10 35.87 -9.56 31.74
CA GLU A 10 35.53 -9.22 33.12
C GLU A 10 34.33 -10.03 33.63
N PRO A 11 34.21 -10.30 34.95
CA PRO A 11 33.05 -10.95 35.53
C PRO A 11 31.72 -10.31 35.10
N CYS A 12 30.75 -11.14 34.71
CA CYS A 12 29.45 -10.67 34.24
C CYS A 12 28.54 -10.28 35.40
N ASP A 13 28.10 -9.03 35.44
CA ASP A 13 27.00 -8.60 36.30
C ASP A 13 25.66 -9.00 35.64
N PRO A 14 24.72 -9.67 36.34
CA PRO A 14 23.36 -9.89 35.85
C PRO A 14 22.57 -8.61 35.55
N LEU A 15 22.96 -7.46 36.11
CA LEU A 15 22.29 -6.16 36.00
C LEU A 15 22.96 -5.17 35.01
N GLU A 16 24.06 -5.56 34.36
CA GLU A 16 24.76 -4.69 33.40
C GLU A 16 24.04 -4.56 32.04
N GLY A 17 24.31 -3.49 31.29
CA GLY A 17 23.81 -3.33 29.92
C GLY A 17 24.51 -4.22 28.88
N ARG A 18 24.11 -4.12 27.62
CA ARG A 18 24.78 -4.81 26.50
C ARG A 18 26.21 -4.28 26.31
N LYS A 19 27.21 -5.13 26.60
CA LYS A 19 28.62 -4.86 26.31
C LYS A 19 28.85 -4.72 24.80
N LEU A 20 29.83 -3.92 24.39
CA LEU A 20 30.12 -3.63 22.97
C LEU A 20 30.72 -4.83 22.23
N ASP A 21 31.50 -5.64 22.94
CA ASP A 21 32.16 -6.82 22.40
C ASP A 21 31.26 -8.06 22.32
N GLY A 22 30.01 -7.98 22.79
CA GLY A 22 29.09 -9.13 22.91
C GLY A 22 29.41 -10.09 24.06
N SER A 23 30.37 -9.80 24.93
CA SER A 23 30.61 -10.62 26.11
C SER A 23 29.41 -10.64 27.06
N CYS A 24 29.33 -11.68 27.89
CA CYS A 24 28.30 -11.87 28.92
C CYS A 24 26.85 -12.04 28.42
N ILE A 25 26.58 -12.15 27.11
CA ILE A 25 25.25 -12.52 26.57
C ILE A 25 24.74 -13.82 27.22
N ASN A 26 25.61 -14.82 27.35
CA ASN A 26 25.38 -16.00 28.18
C ASN A 26 26.15 -15.89 29.51
N ILE A 27 25.44 -15.78 30.63
CA ILE A 27 26.03 -15.60 31.96
C ILE A 27 26.78 -16.86 32.45
N LYS A 28 26.38 -18.07 32.04
CA LYS A 28 27.09 -19.32 32.37
C LYS A 28 28.41 -19.46 31.60
N HIS A 29 28.50 -18.86 30.41
CA HIS A 29 29.66 -18.95 29.52
C HIS A 29 29.96 -17.57 28.90
N PRO A 30 30.64 -16.66 29.64
CA PRO A 30 30.84 -15.26 29.25
C PRO A 30 31.42 -15.01 27.86
N THR A 31 32.23 -15.95 27.35
CA THR A 31 32.82 -15.92 26.01
C THR A 31 31.82 -16.24 24.90
N ARG A 32 30.76 -17.01 25.16
CA ARG A 32 29.73 -17.31 24.15
C ARG A 32 28.89 -16.07 23.94
N GLY A 33 29.04 -15.46 22.77
CA GLY A 33 28.46 -14.16 22.43
C GLY A 33 29.51 -13.11 22.07
N ALA A 34 30.76 -13.29 22.49
CA ALA A 34 31.81 -12.31 22.22
C ALA A 34 32.29 -12.32 20.76
N ALA A 35 32.63 -11.16 20.22
CA ALA A 35 33.42 -11.00 19.01
C ALA A 35 34.80 -11.70 19.15
N HIS A 36 35.49 -11.97 18.04
CA HIS A 36 36.72 -12.78 18.03
C HIS A 36 36.57 -14.20 18.62
N THR A 37 35.37 -14.77 18.64
CA THR A 37 35.15 -16.20 18.96
C THR A 37 34.74 -17.01 17.72
N PRO A 38 34.96 -18.35 17.71
CA PRO A 38 34.54 -19.21 16.60
C PRO A 38 33.02 -19.24 16.41
N THR A 39 32.61 -19.21 15.14
CA THR A 39 31.25 -19.50 14.68
C THR A 39 30.82 -20.92 15.04
N LEU A 40 29.52 -21.13 15.23
CA LEU A 40 28.93 -22.47 15.19
C LEU A 40 28.91 -22.98 13.73
N ARG A 41 28.67 -24.27 13.52
CA ARG A 41 28.31 -24.85 12.22
C ARG A 41 27.03 -25.66 12.38
N LEU A 42 26.14 -25.63 11.39
CA LEU A 42 24.94 -26.47 11.36
C LEU A 42 25.28 -27.92 10.98
N LEU A 43 26.26 -28.11 10.11
CA LEU A 43 26.77 -29.42 9.71
C LEU A 43 28.30 -29.48 9.86
N PRO A 44 28.89 -30.68 10.07
CA PRO A 44 30.34 -30.85 10.08
C PRO A 44 30.99 -30.32 8.80
N ALA A 45 32.23 -29.83 8.91
CA ALA A 45 32.97 -29.33 7.77
C ALA A 45 33.49 -30.49 6.89
N GLU A 46 33.25 -30.42 5.58
CA GLU A 46 33.76 -31.37 4.59
C GLU A 46 34.89 -30.75 3.76
N TYR A 47 36.07 -31.34 3.88
CA TYR A 47 37.30 -30.97 3.17
C TYR A 47 37.97 -32.22 2.59
N ASP A 48 38.81 -32.03 1.56
CA ASP A 48 39.83 -33.00 1.19
C ASP A 48 41.07 -32.84 2.10
N LYS A 49 42.11 -33.65 1.86
CA LYS A 49 43.39 -33.56 2.57
C LYS A 49 43.96 -32.13 2.57
N ASP A 50 44.66 -31.78 3.65
CA ASP A 50 45.34 -30.50 3.86
C ASP A 50 44.39 -29.27 3.85
N PHE A 51 43.09 -29.51 4.09
CA PHE A 51 41.99 -28.54 4.08
C PHE A 51 41.73 -27.86 2.73
N GLU A 52 41.98 -28.57 1.64
CA GLU A 52 41.50 -28.18 0.31
C GLU A 52 39.99 -28.48 0.13
N PRO A 53 39.31 -27.81 -0.82
CA PRO A 53 37.95 -28.13 -1.23
C PRO A 53 37.69 -29.63 -1.43
N ARG A 54 36.57 -30.12 -0.90
CA ARG A 54 36.14 -31.52 -1.12
C ARG A 54 36.08 -31.84 -2.61
N LYS A 55 36.43 -33.09 -2.95
CA LYS A 55 36.23 -33.67 -4.28
C LYS A 55 34.77 -34.01 -4.52
N ALA A 56 34.42 -34.25 -5.79
CA ALA A 56 33.20 -34.94 -6.16
C ALA A 56 33.22 -36.39 -5.62
N LYS A 57 32.05 -36.99 -5.48
CA LYS A 57 31.85 -38.38 -5.03
C LYS A 57 32.53 -39.43 -5.93
N SER A 58 32.86 -39.07 -7.18
CA SER A 58 33.67 -39.88 -8.10
C SER A 58 35.18 -39.84 -7.83
N GLY A 59 35.65 -38.94 -6.95
CA GLY A 59 37.07 -38.64 -6.72
C GLY A 59 37.63 -37.52 -7.61
N ASP A 60 36.86 -37.03 -8.59
CA ASP A 60 37.23 -35.90 -9.45
C ASP A 60 37.22 -34.56 -8.68
N PRO A 61 37.93 -33.52 -9.14
CA PRO A 61 37.67 -32.15 -8.70
C PRO A 61 36.23 -31.71 -8.99
N LEU A 62 35.61 -30.95 -8.08
CA LEU A 62 34.30 -30.35 -8.33
C LEU A 62 34.34 -29.38 -9.54
N PRO A 63 33.24 -29.23 -10.31
CA PRO A 63 33.18 -28.34 -11.48
C PRO A 63 33.59 -26.91 -11.14
N LEU A 64 34.23 -26.19 -12.09
CA LEU A 64 34.65 -24.80 -11.85
C LEU A 64 33.47 -23.95 -11.42
N ALA A 65 33.61 -23.22 -10.30
CA ALA A 65 32.54 -22.43 -9.71
C ALA A 65 31.90 -21.46 -10.72
N ARG A 66 32.71 -20.87 -11.61
CA ARG A 66 32.26 -20.01 -12.70
C ARG A 66 31.32 -20.73 -13.67
N SER A 67 31.66 -21.96 -14.08
CA SER A 67 30.85 -22.78 -15.01
C SER A 67 29.56 -23.29 -14.35
N VAL A 68 29.52 -23.43 -13.02
CA VAL A 68 28.27 -23.67 -12.28
C VAL A 68 27.42 -22.40 -12.27
N ARG A 69 27.99 -21.25 -11.88
CA ARG A 69 27.29 -19.96 -11.81
C ARG A 69 26.62 -19.61 -13.14
N THR A 70 27.34 -19.68 -14.25
CA THR A 70 26.83 -19.26 -15.59
C THR A 70 25.85 -20.24 -16.23
N THR A 71 25.65 -21.43 -15.64
CA THR A 71 24.61 -22.40 -16.06
C THR A 71 23.42 -22.41 -15.11
N VAL A 72 23.65 -22.22 -13.79
CA VAL A 72 22.56 -22.16 -12.80
C VAL A 72 21.87 -20.79 -12.78
N LEU A 73 22.59 -19.68 -12.94
CA LEU A 73 22.00 -18.33 -12.95
C LEU A 73 22.13 -17.69 -14.33
N ALA A 74 21.00 -17.26 -14.88
CA ALA A 74 20.94 -16.48 -16.12
C ALA A 74 21.23 -14.99 -15.85
N GLU A 75 21.66 -14.26 -16.86
CA GLU A 75 21.90 -12.82 -16.78
C GLU A 75 20.83 -12.02 -17.52
N GLY A 76 20.34 -10.96 -16.89
CA GLY A 76 19.33 -10.07 -17.48
C GLY A 76 18.79 -9.06 -16.47
N ARG A 77 18.17 -7.98 -16.97
CA ARG A 77 17.52 -6.98 -16.11
C ARG A 77 16.02 -7.18 -16.13
N ILE A 78 15.50 -7.77 -15.06
CA ILE A 78 14.07 -7.99 -14.86
C ILE A 78 13.74 -7.42 -13.48
N SER A 79 13.01 -6.31 -13.43
CA SER A 79 12.70 -5.65 -12.16
C SER A 79 11.46 -6.25 -11.47
N SER A 80 11.42 -6.14 -10.14
CA SER A 80 10.30 -6.58 -9.30
C SER A 80 9.11 -5.64 -9.40
N SER A 81 7.90 -6.18 -9.54
CA SER A 81 6.65 -5.43 -9.35
C SER A 81 6.27 -5.27 -7.87
N THR A 82 6.97 -5.95 -6.95
CA THR A 82 6.57 -6.11 -5.55
C THR A 82 7.44 -5.33 -4.56
N PHE A 83 8.74 -5.15 -4.83
CA PHE A 83 9.70 -4.65 -3.84
C PHE A 83 10.60 -3.53 -4.38
N THR A 84 10.95 -2.56 -3.52
CA THR A 84 11.88 -1.46 -3.84
C THR A 84 13.33 -1.86 -3.59
N GLN A 85 14.29 -1.09 -4.11
CA GLN A 85 15.71 -1.28 -3.75
C GLN A 85 16.00 -0.97 -2.27
N LEU A 86 15.12 -0.24 -1.57
CA LEU A 86 15.24 -0.03 -0.12
C LEU A 86 15.32 -1.36 0.65
N LEU A 87 14.55 -2.37 0.21
CA LEU A 87 14.59 -3.73 0.79
C LEU A 87 15.99 -4.34 0.66
N THR A 88 16.61 -4.26 -0.52
CA THR A 88 17.92 -4.92 -0.76
C THR A 88 19.06 -4.15 -0.10
N HIS A 89 19.00 -2.81 -0.07
CA HIS A 89 19.94 -2.00 0.69
C HIS A 89 19.85 -2.23 2.20
N PHE A 90 18.64 -2.36 2.76
CA PHE A 90 18.46 -2.62 4.19
C PHE A 90 18.88 -4.05 4.57
N TRP A 91 18.55 -5.05 3.74
CA TRP A 91 19.05 -6.42 3.93
C TRP A 91 20.58 -6.48 3.96
N VAL A 92 21.26 -5.79 3.02
CA VAL A 92 22.72 -5.72 3.00
C VAL A 92 23.26 -5.04 4.26
N PHE A 93 22.67 -3.92 4.69
CA PHE A 93 23.03 -3.24 5.95
C PHE A 93 22.91 -4.16 7.18
N ILE A 94 21.80 -4.89 7.34
CA ILE A 94 21.65 -5.85 8.44
C ILE A 94 22.65 -7.01 8.33
N SER A 95 22.88 -7.54 7.12
CA SER A 95 23.86 -8.62 6.92
C SER A 95 25.29 -8.21 7.26
N ALA A 96 25.65 -6.93 7.05
CA ALA A 96 26.96 -6.39 7.38
C ALA A 96 27.24 -6.34 8.89
N ASP A 97 26.19 -6.31 9.70
CA ASP A 97 26.34 -6.26 11.16
C ASP A 97 26.88 -7.56 11.76
N VAL A 98 26.68 -8.68 11.05
CA VAL A 98 27.16 -10.03 11.41
C VAL A 98 28.20 -10.57 10.41
N VAL A 99 28.70 -9.74 9.49
CA VAL A 99 29.69 -10.10 8.45
C VAL A 99 30.87 -9.16 8.48
N SER A 100 32.02 -9.64 8.95
CA SER A 100 33.29 -8.93 8.74
C SER A 100 33.62 -8.85 7.25
N VAL A 101 33.94 -7.63 6.78
CA VAL A 101 34.33 -7.33 5.39
C VAL A 101 35.78 -7.70 5.05
N HIS A 102 36.57 -8.11 6.05
CA HIS A 102 38.03 -8.30 5.97
C HIS A 102 38.46 -9.21 4.81
N ASP A 103 37.72 -10.30 4.57
CA ASP A 103 37.96 -11.24 3.47
C ASP A 103 37.99 -10.57 2.09
N THR A 104 37.18 -9.52 1.86
CA THR A 104 37.15 -8.77 0.61
C THR A 104 38.26 -7.71 0.53
N VAL A 105 38.65 -7.11 1.66
CA VAL A 105 39.80 -6.20 1.70
C VAL A 105 41.12 -6.93 1.39
N ASN A 106 41.22 -8.21 1.78
CA ASN A 106 42.43 -9.01 1.60
C ASN A 106 42.84 -9.20 0.13
N TYR A 107 41.96 -9.69 -0.75
CA TYR A 107 42.33 -9.88 -2.17
C TYR A 107 42.35 -8.58 -2.99
N ILE A 108 41.72 -7.50 -2.52
CA ILE A 108 41.73 -6.20 -3.20
C ILE A 108 42.98 -5.38 -2.85
N LYS A 109 43.32 -5.23 -1.56
CA LYS A 109 44.43 -4.36 -1.10
C LYS A 109 45.73 -5.11 -0.79
N TRP A 110 45.65 -6.28 -0.15
CA TRP A 110 46.82 -6.93 0.46
C TRP A 110 47.39 -8.10 -0.34
N THR A 111 46.61 -8.74 -1.20
CA THR A 111 47.02 -9.89 -2.03
C THR A 111 46.34 -9.88 -3.41
N PRO A 112 46.49 -8.82 -4.23
CA PRO A 112 45.88 -8.71 -5.57
C PRO A 112 46.62 -9.50 -6.67
N TYR A 113 47.42 -10.50 -6.30
CA TYR A 113 48.32 -11.24 -7.21
C TYR A 113 48.02 -12.75 -7.26
N CYS A 114 46.85 -13.19 -6.81
CA CYS A 114 46.49 -14.61 -6.77
C CYS A 114 46.33 -15.26 -8.16
N CYS A 115 46.11 -14.46 -9.20
CA CYS A 115 46.13 -14.90 -10.60
C CYS A 115 47.53 -14.91 -11.24
N GLU A 116 48.56 -14.36 -10.59
CA GLU A 116 49.93 -14.28 -11.10
C GLU A 116 50.76 -15.53 -10.72
N GLU A 117 51.95 -15.69 -11.30
CA GLU A 117 52.91 -16.74 -10.92
C GLU A 117 53.20 -16.75 -9.40
N LYS A 118 53.30 -15.56 -8.79
CA LYS A 118 53.47 -15.38 -7.34
C LYS A 118 52.30 -15.96 -6.52
N GLY A 119 51.08 -15.92 -7.07
CA GLY A 119 49.88 -16.46 -6.45
C GLY A 119 49.82 -17.98 -6.41
N LYS A 120 50.55 -18.68 -7.30
CA LYS A 120 50.52 -20.15 -7.40
C LYS A 120 51.18 -20.86 -6.20
N THR A 121 52.09 -20.19 -5.49
CA THR A 121 52.81 -20.75 -4.33
C THR A 121 52.38 -20.15 -2.99
N ASP A 122 51.64 -19.04 -2.99
CA ASP A 122 51.06 -18.48 -1.76
C ASP A 122 49.82 -19.28 -1.33
N LYS A 123 49.91 -19.98 -0.20
CA LYS A 123 48.80 -20.75 0.38
C LYS A 123 47.57 -19.89 0.75
N LYS A 124 47.69 -18.57 0.84
CA LYS A 124 46.55 -17.66 1.03
C LYS A 124 45.70 -17.52 -0.23
N CYS A 125 46.22 -17.82 -1.41
CA CYS A 125 45.50 -17.65 -2.65
C CYS A 125 44.54 -18.80 -2.96
N THR A 126 43.43 -18.44 -3.61
CA THR A 126 42.46 -19.35 -4.21
C THR A 126 41.90 -18.70 -5.48
N PRO A 127 42.69 -18.58 -6.56
CA PRO A 127 42.25 -17.98 -7.81
C PRO A 127 40.98 -18.64 -8.36
N ILE A 128 39.96 -17.83 -8.65
CA ILE A 128 38.75 -18.29 -9.32
C ILE A 128 39.10 -18.55 -10.79
N LYS A 129 39.15 -19.82 -11.20
CA LYS A 129 39.42 -20.19 -12.59
C LYS A 129 38.17 -19.99 -13.46
N ILE A 130 38.36 -19.37 -14.62
CA ILE A 130 37.35 -19.15 -15.65
C ILE A 130 37.60 -20.17 -16.77
N PRO A 131 36.57 -20.88 -17.28
CA PRO A 131 36.77 -21.84 -18.37
C PRO A 131 36.95 -21.13 -19.72
N ASP A 132 37.51 -21.83 -20.71
CA ASP A 132 37.76 -21.24 -22.04
C ASP A 132 36.49 -20.99 -22.88
N ASP A 133 35.39 -21.67 -22.55
CA ASP A 133 34.07 -21.52 -23.17
C ASP A 133 33.19 -20.44 -22.48
N ASP A 134 33.72 -19.72 -21.49
CA ASP A 134 32.95 -18.76 -20.69
C ASP A 134 32.18 -17.74 -21.54
N PRO A 135 30.86 -17.56 -21.33
CA PRO A 135 30.02 -16.78 -22.22
C PRO A 135 30.46 -15.31 -22.34
N VAL A 136 31.03 -14.75 -21.26
CA VAL A 136 31.53 -13.38 -21.19
C VAL A 136 33.01 -13.31 -21.56
N HIS A 137 33.83 -14.20 -20.99
CA HIS A 137 35.29 -14.06 -21.03
C HIS A 137 36.01 -14.82 -22.14
N ARG A 138 35.36 -15.74 -22.89
CA ARG A 138 36.00 -16.55 -23.95
C ARG A 138 36.85 -15.74 -24.94
N PHE A 139 36.36 -14.57 -25.37
CA PHE A 139 37.05 -13.66 -26.31
C PHE A 139 37.98 -12.63 -25.64
N SER A 140 38.09 -12.65 -24.30
CA SER A 140 39.00 -11.81 -23.51
C SER A 140 40.24 -12.58 -23.08
N SER A 141 41.30 -11.88 -22.69
CA SER A 141 42.49 -12.47 -22.06
C SER A 141 42.30 -12.89 -20.60
N ILE A 142 41.12 -12.63 -20.01
CA ILE A 142 40.85 -12.91 -18.60
C ILE A 142 40.52 -14.41 -18.45
N ARG A 143 41.29 -15.11 -17.63
CA ARG A 143 41.07 -16.53 -17.26
C ARG A 143 41.04 -16.80 -15.77
N CYS A 144 41.13 -15.74 -14.96
CA CYS A 144 41.19 -15.83 -13.51
C CYS A 144 40.63 -14.56 -12.84
N PHE A 145 39.94 -14.71 -11.71
CA PHE A 145 39.69 -13.62 -10.77
C PHE A 145 40.49 -13.81 -9.47
N ASN A 146 41.01 -12.72 -8.91
CA ASN A 146 41.72 -12.72 -7.65
C ASN A 146 40.77 -13.04 -6.48
N LEU A 147 41.14 -14.00 -5.64
CA LEU A 147 40.45 -14.32 -4.40
C LEU A 147 41.45 -14.96 -3.42
N THR A 148 41.32 -14.61 -2.14
CA THR A 148 42.08 -15.19 -1.02
C THR A 148 41.21 -16.05 -0.12
N ARG A 149 41.86 -16.97 0.60
CA ARG A 149 41.22 -17.76 1.65
C ARG A 149 40.84 -16.85 2.83
N PRO A 150 39.67 -17.03 3.45
CA PRO A 150 39.28 -16.31 4.67
C PRO A 150 40.29 -16.50 5.80
N GLU A 151 40.39 -15.52 6.69
CA GLU A 151 41.25 -15.68 7.88
C GLU A 151 40.62 -16.61 8.92
N SER A 152 41.43 -17.54 9.42
CA SER A 152 41.05 -18.52 10.44
C SER A 152 41.86 -18.41 11.72
N PHE A 153 41.32 -18.94 12.82
CA PHE A 153 42.04 -19.02 14.10
C PHE A 153 43.35 -19.79 13.99
N GLN A 154 43.44 -20.78 13.09
CA GLN A 154 44.68 -21.47 12.73
C GLN A 154 45.66 -20.53 12.02
N SER A 155 45.21 -19.77 11.02
CA SER A 155 46.06 -18.83 10.26
C SER A 155 46.64 -17.69 11.12
N ARG A 156 46.02 -17.37 12.25
CA ARG A 156 46.51 -16.41 13.26
C ARG A 156 47.29 -17.05 14.42
N GLY A 157 47.45 -18.37 14.44
CA GLY A 157 48.18 -19.10 15.49
C GLY A 157 47.43 -19.22 16.83
N CYS A 158 46.11 -19.09 16.81
CA CYS A 158 45.23 -19.23 17.98
C CYS A 158 44.74 -20.67 18.18
N LEU A 159 44.59 -21.43 17.09
CA LEU A 159 44.35 -22.87 17.08
C LEU A 159 45.48 -23.58 16.32
N LYS A 160 45.63 -24.88 16.52
CA LYS A 160 46.63 -25.68 15.80
C LYS A 160 46.25 -25.87 14.33
N ASN A 161 47.25 -25.88 13.45
CA ASN A 161 47.09 -26.06 12.00
C ASN A 161 46.64 -27.48 11.56
N ASP A 162 46.48 -28.43 12.50
CA ASP A 162 45.93 -29.78 12.28
C ASP A 162 44.41 -29.84 12.55
N THR A 163 43.77 -28.73 12.91
CA THR A 163 42.32 -28.62 13.16
C THR A 163 41.58 -27.91 12.04
N SER A 164 40.31 -28.29 11.81
CA SER A 164 39.45 -27.71 10.76
C SER A 164 39.41 -26.18 10.81
N PRO A 165 39.63 -25.47 9.69
CA PRO A 165 39.65 -24.01 9.65
C PRO A 165 38.37 -23.36 10.21
N GLU A 166 38.51 -22.60 11.29
CA GLU A 166 37.41 -21.83 11.87
C GLU A 166 37.61 -20.34 11.61
N ARG A 167 36.59 -19.71 11.01
CA ARG A 167 36.65 -18.32 10.52
C ARG A 167 36.71 -17.33 11.69
N ILE A 168 37.61 -16.36 11.61
CA ILE A 168 37.64 -15.23 12.53
C ILE A 168 36.56 -14.22 12.13
N THR A 169 35.78 -13.74 13.11
CA THR A 169 34.87 -12.60 12.94
C THR A 169 35.21 -11.47 13.91
N THR A 170 35.17 -10.22 13.42
CA THR A 170 35.24 -9.00 14.24
C THR A 170 33.87 -8.52 14.71
N ALA A 171 32.79 -9.03 14.11
CA ALA A 171 31.42 -8.74 14.50
C ALA A 171 30.96 -9.60 15.68
N THR A 172 30.01 -9.10 16.47
CA THR A 172 29.24 -9.91 17.44
C THR A 172 28.26 -10.84 16.69
N PRO A 173 27.69 -11.86 17.34
CA PRO A 173 26.72 -12.76 16.71
C PRO A 173 25.27 -12.24 16.74
N LEU A 174 25.05 -10.99 17.19
CA LEU A 174 23.73 -10.37 17.32
C LEU A 174 23.61 -9.12 16.44
N PHE A 175 22.37 -8.73 16.12
CA PHE A 175 22.07 -7.47 15.45
C PHE A 175 22.09 -6.31 16.47
N ASP A 176 23.29 -5.82 16.79
CA ASP A 176 23.53 -4.79 17.81
C ASP A 176 24.27 -3.54 17.31
N LEU A 177 24.32 -3.39 15.98
CA LEU A 177 24.97 -2.30 15.25
C LEU A 177 26.47 -2.20 15.56
N SER A 178 27.12 -3.36 15.69
CA SER A 178 28.57 -3.52 15.83
C SER A 178 29.37 -2.79 14.75
N HIS A 179 28.88 -2.72 13.51
CA HIS A 179 29.57 -1.97 12.45
C HIS A 179 29.48 -0.43 12.59
N LEU A 180 28.51 0.06 13.40
CA LEU A 180 28.30 1.48 13.70
C LEU A 180 29.02 1.89 14.99
N TYR A 181 28.87 1.09 16.06
CA TYR A 181 29.39 1.39 17.40
C TYR A 181 30.76 0.75 17.69
N GLY A 182 31.16 -0.26 16.93
CA GLY A 182 32.38 -1.03 17.17
C GLY A 182 32.31 -1.95 18.38
N THR A 183 33.20 -2.93 18.40
CA THR A 183 33.30 -3.93 19.48
C THR A 183 34.24 -3.54 20.61
N SER A 184 34.85 -2.34 20.56
CA SER A 184 35.79 -1.85 21.58
C SER A 184 35.48 -0.42 22.01
N LEU A 185 35.26 -0.23 23.32
CA LEU A 185 35.03 1.08 23.94
C LEU A 185 36.18 2.07 23.66
N LYS A 186 37.43 1.57 23.60
CA LYS A 186 38.61 2.38 23.27
C LYS A 186 38.51 2.99 21.87
N THR A 187 38.14 2.18 20.88
CA THR A 187 37.98 2.61 19.48
C THR A 187 36.76 3.53 19.32
N LEU A 188 35.63 3.18 19.95
CA LEU A 188 34.41 3.97 19.96
C LEU A 188 34.62 5.37 20.56
N ASN A 189 35.26 5.47 21.72
CA ASN A 189 35.57 6.75 22.36
C ASN A 189 36.58 7.56 21.53
N ALA A 190 37.62 6.91 20.98
CA ALA A 190 38.63 7.60 20.18
C ALA A 190 38.07 8.18 18.88
N LYS A 191 37.27 7.40 18.15
CA LYS A 191 36.78 7.77 16.81
C LYS A 191 35.43 8.48 16.83
N SER A 192 34.44 7.94 17.53
CA SER A 192 33.03 8.11 17.14
C SER A 192 32.13 8.75 18.18
N ARG A 193 32.40 8.63 19.50
CA ARG A 193 31.66 9.38 20.54
C ARG A 193 32.14 10.82 20.68
N GLN A 194 31.19 11.75 20.85
CA GLN A 194 31.46 13.15 21.21
C GLN A 194 31.95 13.28 22.66
N LEU A 195 31.55 12.33 23.52
CA LEU A 195 31.72 12.38 24.98
C LEU A 195 30.99 13.58 25.64
N GLU A 196 29.94 14.07 24.98
CA GLU A 196 29.01 15.07 25.49
C GLU A 196 27.56 14.71 25.09
N LYS A 197 26.62 14.80 26.05
CA LYS A 197 25.15 14.60 25.87
C LYS A 197 24.73 13.27 25.23
N GLY A 198 25.58 12.26 25.31
CA GLY A 198 25.37 10.94 24.70
C GLY A 198 25.51 10.93 23.18
N LEU A 199 26.16 11.93 22.58
CA LEU A 199 26.22 12.10 21.13
C LEU A 199 27.37 11.31 20.48
N LEU A 200 27.18 10.92 19.22
CA LEU A 200 28.25 10.62 18.28
C LEU A 200 28.79 11.93 17.67
N LYS A 201 30.09 11.96 17.36
CA LYS A 201 30.74 13.08 16.66
C LYS A 201 30.08 13.30 15.30
N ILE A 202 30.09 14.54 14.82
CA ILE A 202 29.57 14.88 13.49
C ILE A 202 30.53 15.79 12.73
N GLU A 203 30.44 15.72 11.41
CA GLU A 203 30.97 16.71 10.48
C GLU A 203 29.80 17.39 9.77
N VAL A 204 29.87 18.72 9.64
CA VAL A 204 28.87 19.50 8.90
C VAL A 204 29.49 19.99 7.61
N ALA A 205 28.96 19.53 6.47
CA ALA A 205 29.45 19.85 5.14
C ALA A 205 28.27 20.09 4.20
N ASN A 206 28.31 21.17 3.41
CA ASN A 206 27.24 21.60 2.51
C ASN A 206 25.85 21.67 3.18
N GLY A 207 25.80 22.12 4.43
CA GLY A 207 24.58 22.20 5.24
C GLY A 207 24.03 20.87 5.77
N LYS A 208 24.70 19.74 5.46
CA LYS A 208 24.29 18.39 5.84
C LYS A 208 25.14 17.83 6.97
N ILE A 209 24.55 16.96 7.79
CA ILE A 209 25.20 16.29 8.91
C ILE A 209 25.72 14.91 8.46
N TRP A 210 26.98 14.63 8.75
CA TRP A 210 27.68 13.40 8.37
C TRP A 210 28.42 12.78 9.58
N PRO A 211 28.66 11.45 9.58
CA PRO A 211 29.75 10.86 10.37
C PRO A 211 31.10 11.49 9.97
N PRO A 212 32.04 11.69 10.93
CA PRO A 212 33.29 12.41 10.69
C PRO A 212 34.19 11.72 9.67
N SER A 213 34.96 12.49 8.88
CA SER A 213 35.83 11.92 7.83
C SER A 213 37.28 11.68 8.26
N VAL A 214 37.91 10.61 7.73
CA VAL A 214 39.35 10.33 7.91
C VAL A 214 40.23 11.30 7.10
N LYS A 215 41.43 11.59 7.61
CA LYS A 215 42.38 12.56 7.01
C LYS A 215 43.58 11.92 6.28
N GLY A 216 43.46 10.68 5.82
CA GLY A 216 44.56 9.95 5.15
C GLY A 216 44.06 8.86 4.19
N LYS A 217 44.80 8.64 3.10
CA LYS A 217 44.36 7.84 1.93
C LYS A 217 44.32 6.32 2.13
N ASP A 218 44.73 5.80 3.28
CA ASP A 218 44.90 4.35 3.48
C ASP A 218 43.61 3.54 3.70
N HIS A 219 42.47 4.19 3.90
CA HIS A 219 41.19 3.51 4.08
C HIS A 219 40.64 2.92 2.77
N VAL A 220 39.90 1.80 2.92
CA VAL A 220 39.37 0.98 1.80
C VAL A 220 38.45 1.76 0.85
N CYS A 221 37.75 2.76 1.39
CA CYS A 221 36.88 3.71 0.69
C CYS A 221 37.60 4.65 -0.31
N PHE A 222 38.94 4.74 -0.29
CA PHE A 222 39.69 5.53 -1.27
C PHE A 222 40.17 4.69 -2.45
N LEU A 223 40.01 3.37 -2.40
CA LEU A 223 40.45 2.46 -3.47
C LEU A 223 39.71 2.71 -4.78
N ASN A 224 38.48 3.24 -4.73
CA ASN A 224 37.64 3.52 -5.91
C ASN A 224 37.11 4.97 -5.95
N GLN A 225 37.71 5.91 -5.21
CA GLN A 225 37.35 7.34 -5.26
C GLN A 225 38.06 8.09 -6.38
N LEU A 226 37.34 9.04 -6.99
CA LEU A 226 37.91 9.97 -7.96
C LEU A 226 38.74 11.07 -7.25
N PRO A 227 39.71 11.73 -7.91
CA PRO A 227 40.62 12.68 -7.26
C PRO A 227 39.97 13.88 -6.55
N GLN A 228 38.75 14.26 -6.95
CA GLN A 228 37.95 15.31 -6.33
C GLN A 228 37.04 14.81 -5.18
N GLU A 229 36.86 13.50 -5.05
CA GLU A 229 36.10 12.88 -3.96
C GLU A 229 37.02 12.72 -2.74
N THR A 230 36.55 13.14 -1.56
CA THR A 230 37.40 13.22 -0.36
C THR A 230 36.78 12.62 0.90
N ARG A 231 35.46 12.39 0.94
CA ARG A 231 34.77 11.86 2.12
C ARG A 231 34.96 10.36 2.28
N CYS A 232 35.31 9.96 3.50
CA CYS A 232 35.26 8.58 3.96
C CYS A 232 35.14 8.58 5.48
N HIS A 233 34.17 7.85 6.04
CA HIS A 233 33.81 7.96 7.44
C HIS A 233 34.81 7.24 8.37
N ASP A 234 35.23 7.93 9.44
CA ASP A 234 36.07 7.40 10.51
C ASP A 234 35.26 6.58 11.52
N LEU A 235 34.78 5.44 11.02
CA LEU A 235 33.98 4.49 11.78
C LEU A 235 34.89 3.61 12.67
N PRO A 236 34.34 3.03 13.76
CA PRO A 236 35.06 2.06 14.58
C PRO A 236 35.48 0.83 13.77
N GLU A 237 34.57 0.35 12.92
CA GLU A 237 34.76 -0.75 11.98
C GLU A 237 34.74 -0.23 10.54
N SER A 238 35.73 -0.65 9.74
CA SER A 238 35.91 -0.11 8.37
C SER A 238 34.77 -0.48 7.39
N GLY A 239 34.00 -1.52 7.71
CA GLY A 239 32.96 -2.09 6.85
C GLY A 239 31.81 -1.15 6.50
N GLY A 240 31.52 -0.14 7.33
CA GLY A 240 30.44 0.81 7.06
C GLY A 240 30.63 1.65 5.79
N ASN A 241 31.85 1.76 5.28
CA ASN A 241 32.16 2.46 4.03
C ASN A 241 32.13 1.55 2.77
N SER A 242 31.82 0.25 2.89
CA SER A 242 32.15 -0.73 1.85
C SER A 242 31.25 -0.72 0.59
N VAL A 243 29.93 -0.71 0.74
CA VAL A 243 28.96 -0.65 -0.38
C VAL A 243 27.82 0.32 -0.09
N LEU A 244 27.09 0.76 -1.13
CA LEU A 244 26.11 1.85 -1.02
C LEU A 244 25.09 1.67 0.12
N GLY A 245 24.43 0.52 0.20
CA GLY A 245 23.37 0.29 1.19
C GLY A 245 23.87 0.48 2.63
N ILE A 246 25.07 -0.02 2.93
CA ILE A 246 25.69 0.13 4.25
C ILE A 246 26.06 1.60 4.50
N ASN A 247 26.63 2.32 3.51
CA ASN A 247 26.94 3.75 3.65
C ASN A 247 25.68 4.57 3.97
N LEU A 248 24.59 4.39 3.21
CA LEU A 248 23.31 5.10 3.40
C LEU A 248 22.75 4.85 4.81
N PHE A 249 22.58 3.58 5.19
CA PHE A 249 22.02 3.23 6.50
C PHE A 249 22.95 3.53 7.67
N THR A 250 24.27 3.58 7.47
CA THR A 250 25.22 4.11 8.47
C THR A 250 24.95 5.58 8.72
N ILE A 251 24.86 6.43 7.68
CA ILE A 251 24.57 7.86 7.81
C ILE A 251 23.22 8.08 8.50
N TRP A 252 22.18 7.36 8.09
CA TRP A 252 20.84 7.47 8.66
C TRP A 252 20.79 7.00 10.12
N SER A 253 21.47 5.90 10.48
CA SER A 253 21.53 5.40 11.87
C SER A 253 22.36 6.31 12.78
N TRP A 254 23.42 6.92 12.26
CA TRP A 254 24.24 7.92 12.97
C TRP A 254 23.42 9.17 13.32
N ARG A 255 22.65 9.67 12.35
CA ARG A 255 21.70 10.78 12.54
C ARG A 255 20.57 10.38 13.51
N LEU A 256 20.05 9.15 13.41
CA LEU A 256 19.02 8.63 14.31
C LEU A 256 19.52 8.55 15.76
N HIS A 257 20.72 8.03 16.00
CA HIS A 257 21.33 7.97 17.32
C HIS A 257 21.43 9.35 17.96
N ASN A 258 22.00 10.34 17.25
CA ASN A 258 22.11 11.69 17.79
C ASN A 258 20.72 12.31 18.06
N ARG A 259 19.74 12.05 17.20
CA ARG A 259 18.36 12.52 17.39
C ARG A 259 17.69 11.89 18.62
N VAL A 260 17.96 10.62 18.91
CA VAL A 260 17.50 9.91 20.13
C VAL A 260 18.24 10.44 21.37
N ALA A 261 19.56 10.61 21.30
CA ALA A 261 20.38 11.12 22.40
C ALA A 261 20.03 12.57 22.80
N THR A 262 19.77 13.46 21.82
CA THR A 262 19.28 14.82 22.09
C THR A 262 17.94 14.79 22.84
N GLY A 263 16.97 14.00 22.36
CA GLY A 263 15.68 13.86 23.06
C GLY A 263 15.81 13.27 24.46
N LEU A 264 16.68 12.26 24.64
CA LEU A 264 17.01 11.69 25.95
C LEU A 264 17.57 12.76 26.90
N ALA A 265 18.48 13.62 26.42
CA ALA A 265 19.10 14.68 27.21
C ALA A 265 18.14 15.84 27.54
N GLU A 266 17.23 16.19 26.63
CA GLU A 266 16.15 17.17 26.87
C GLU A 266 15.21 16.70 28.00
N VAL A 267 14.82 15.42 28.00
CA VAL A 267 13.86 14.85 28.96
C VAL A 267 14.53 14.36 30.25
N ASN A 268 15.83 14.05 30.23
CA ASN A 268 16.60 13.58 31.39
C ASN A 268 17.87 14.44 31.66
N PRO A 269 17.75 15.72 32.05
CA PRO A 269 18.91 16.62 32.22
C PRO A 269 19.94 16.17 33.26
N CYS A 270 19.61 15.22 34.13
CA CYS A 270 20.49 14.68 35.17
C CYS A 270 21.27 13.42 34.74
N TRP A 271 21.07 12.90 33.52
CA TRP A 271 21.82 11.73 33.03
C TRP A 271 23.20 12.14 32.51
N ASN A 272 24.22 11.33 32.81
CA ASN A 272 25.57 11.53 32.31
C ASN A 272 25.74 11.01 30.86
N ASP A 273 26.88 11.33 30.24
CA ASP A 273 27.15 11.00 28.84
C ASP A 273 27.03 9.50 28.52
N ASP A 274 27.63 8.62 29.34
CA ASP A 274 27.51 7.17 29.16
C ASP A 274 26.06 6.69 29.27
N LYS A 275 25.30 7.16 30.26
CA LYS A 275 23.90 6.75 30.44
C LYS A 275 23.02 7.20 29.26
N LEU A 276 23.22 8.42 28.75
CA LEU A 276 22.57 8.91 27.54
C LEU A 276 22.97 8.07 26.32
N PHE A 277 24.27 7.89 26.09
CA PHE A 277 24.83 7.17 24.94
C PHE A 277 24.36 5.71 24.86
N PHE A 278 24.50 4.94 25.95
CA PHE A 278 24.13 3.53 25.96
C PHE A 278 22.61 3.32 25.90
N THR A 279 21.81 4.24 26.45
CA THR A 279 20.34 4.18 26.28
C THR A 279 19.93 4.54 24.85
N ALA A 280 20.58 5.53 24.22
CA ALA A 280 20.36 5.85 22.81
C ALA A 280 20.74 4.67 21.89
N ARG A 281 21.87 4.01 22.16
CA ARG A 281 22.29 2.77 21.49
C ARG A 281 21.19 1.70 21.57
N GLU A 282 20.71 1.39 22.76
CA GLU A 282 19.69 0.34 22.97
C GLU A 282 18.35 0.65 22.31
N ILE A 283 17.91 1.92 22.29
CA ILE A 283 16.69 2.34 21.57
C ILE A 283 16.87 2.18 20.06
N VAL A 284 18.00 2.61 19.49
CA VAL A 284 18.27 2.47 18.05
C VAL A 284 18.37 1.00 17.64
N ILE A 285 19.00 0.15 18.47
CA ILE A 285 19.04 -1.30 18.25
C ILE A 285 17.62 -1.88 18.24
N ALA A 286 16.79 -1.59 19.26
CA ALA A 286 15.42 -2.09 19.33
C ALA A 286 14.56 -1.67 18.12
N ILE A 287 14.72 -0.44 17.63
CA ILE A 287 14.04 0.08 16.44
C ILE A 287 14.48 -0.66 15.17
N ILE A 288 15.78 -0.89 14.97
CA ILE A 288 16.29 -1.62 13.80
C ILE A 288 15.91 -3.11 13.86
N MET A 289 15.93 -3.72 15.06
CA MET A 289 15.46 -5.08 15.28
C MET A 289 13.95 -5.21 15.01
N GLN A 290 13.12 -4.26 15.42
CA GLN A 290 11.69 -4.25 15.05
C GLN A 290 11.53 -4.34 13.53
N ILE A 291 12.18 -3.44 12.78
CA ILE A 291 12.03 -3.37 11.33
C ILE A 291 12.54 -4.66 10.67
N TYR A 292 13.65 -5.22 11.13
CA TYR A 292 14.14 -6.50 10.62
C TYR A 292 13.14 -7.65 10.88
N TYR A 293 12.67 -7.83 12.12
CA TYR A 293 11.82 -8.98 12.47
C TYR A 293 10.35 -8.84 12.03
N TYR A 294 9.79 -7.63 12.03
CA TYR A 294 8.36 -7.36 11.81
C TYR A 294 8.02 -6.59 10.52
N GLU A 295 8.99 -6.02 9.79
CA GLU A 295 8.75 -5.36 8.48
C GLU A 295 9.47 -6.11 7.34
N LEU A 296 10.79 -6.28 7.41
CA LEU A 296 11.61 -6.91 6.37
C LEU A 296 11.40 -8.43 6.28
N SER A 297 11.59 -9.17 7.37
CA SER A 297 11.48 -10.62 7.36
C SER A 297 10.07 -11.13 7.02
N PRO A 298 8.96 -10.50 7.46
CA PRO A 298 7.62 -10.93 7.05
C PRO A 298 7.33 -10.67 5.57
N ALA A 299 7.87 -9.57 5.02
CA ALA A 299 7.79 -9.28 3.59
C ALA A 299 8.51 -10.33 2.75
N LEU A 300 9.65 -10.87 3.23
CA LEU A 300 10.45 -11.87 2.53
C LEU A 300 10.05 -13.32 2.81
N MET A 301 9.52 -13.64 3.98
CA MET A 301 9.32 -15.04 4.43
C MET A 301 7.85 -15.40 4.67
N GLY A 302 6.96 -14.41 4.72
CA GLY A 302 5.56 -14.57 5.06
C GLY A 302 5.32 -14.52 6.58
N TYR A 303 4.44 -13.62 7.01
CA TYR A 303 4.07 -13.45 8.41
C TYR A 303 3.64 -14.78 9.06
N ASP A 304 2.69 -15.49 8.45
CA ASP A 304 2.21 -16.81 8.90
C ASP A 304 3.32 -17.85 9.07
N ASN A 305 4.37 -17.79 8.25
CA ASN A 305 5.47 -18.76 8.31
C ASN A 305 6.41 -18.43 9.48
N LEU A 306 6.67 -17.15 9.76
CA LEU A 306 7.44 -16.73 10.94
C LEU A 306 6.66 -16.92 12.25
N ILE A 307 5.32 -16.85 12.21
CA ILE A 307 4.44 -17.22 13.34
C ILE A 307 4.53 -18.73 13.62
N LYS A 308 4.39 -19.58 12.58
CA LYS A 308 4.52 -21.05 12.73
C LYS A 308 5.90 -21.48 13.23
N ALA A 309 6.94 -20.73 12.90
CA ALA A 309 8.31 -20.96 13.37
C ALA A 309 8.60 -20.41 14.78
N GLY A 310 7.64 -19.75 15.45
CA GLY A 310 7.85 -19.13 16.76
C GLY A 310 8.78 -17.91 16.76
N VAL A 311 9.22 -17.44 15.58
CA VAL A 311 10.01 -16.20 15.44
C VAL A 311 9.13 -15.00 15.80
N LEU A 312 7.87 -14.99 15.34
CA LEU A 312 6.88 -13.97 15.67
C LEU A 312 5.80 -14.49 16.63
N SER A 313 5.12 -13.55 17.28
CA SER A 313 3.92 -13.79 18.09
C SER A 313 2.71 -13.07 17.48
N PRO A 314 1.53 -13.71 17.40
CA PRO A 314 0.29 -13.03 17.01
C PRO A 314 -0.26 -12.16 18.15
N LYS A 315 0.19 -12.41 19.39
CA LYS A 315 -0.16 -11.60 20.56
C LYS A 315 0.77 -10.40 20.69
N LYS A 316 0.19 -9.22 20.94
CA LYS A 316 0.92 -7.94 21.19
C LYS A 316 1.57 -7.84 22.58
N GLU A 317 1.89 -8.96 23.21
CA GLU A 317 2.45 -9.04 24.56
C GLU A 317 3.99 -8.88 24.55
N PHE A 318 4.61 -8.77 25.73
CA PHE A 318 6.07 -8.90 25.90
C PHE A 318 6.49 -10.37 25.78
N ARG A 319 7.76 -10.65 25.45
CA ARG A 319 8.29 -12.01 25.28
C ARG A 319 9.59 -12.18 26.04
N ASP A 320 9.56 -13.05 27.06
CA ASP A 320 10.75 -13.56 27.71
C ASP A 320 10.94 -15.03 27.33
N LEU A 321 11.80 -15.29 26.34
CA LEU A 321 12.18 -16.63 25.87
C LEU A 321 13.64 -16.95 26.20
N TYR A 322 14.28 -16.21 27.11
CA TYR A 322 15.72 -16.32 27.34
C TYR A 322 16.09 -17.63 28.04
N ASP A 323 16.93 -18.43 27.38
CA ASP A 323 17.53 -19.64 27.92
C ASP A 323 19.06 -19.52 27.98
N ASN A 324 19.62 -19.61 29.19
CA ASN A 324 21.06 -19.57 29.42
C ASN A 324 21.78 -20.91 29.14
N ASN A 325 21.07 -21.98 28.77
CA ASN A 325 21.68 -23.22 28.27
C ASN A 325 21.92 -23.15 26.75
N SER A 326 21.10 -22.39 26.02
CA SER A 326 21.21 -22.17 24.59
C SER A 326 22.48 -21.40 24.17
N ILE A 327 22.90 -21.61 22.92
CA ILE A 327 24.19 -21.18 22.39
C ILE A 327 24.01 -19.89 21.56
N PRO A 328 24.51 -18.71 22.03
CA PRO A 328 24.36 -17.42 21.34
C PRO A 328 25.28 -17.22 20.12
N GLN A 329 26.11 -18.20 19.77
CA GLN A 329 27.04 -18.08 18.65
C GLN A 329 26.30 -18.22 17.32
N ILE A 330 26.69 -17.39 16.35
CA ILE A 330 26.14 -17.43 15.01
C ILE A 330 26.70 -18.63 14.24
N THR A 331 25.86 -19.33 13.49
CA THR A 331 26.30 -20.38 12.56
C THR A 331 27.02 -19.77 11.36
N LEU A 332 28.09 -20.38 10.87
CA LEU A 332 28.86 -19.94 9.71
C LEU A 332 28.01 -19.89 8.42
N GLU A 333 27.02 -20.78 8.33
CA GLU A 333 26.07 -20.89 7.23
C GLU A 333 25.13 -19.67 7.15
N PHE A 334 24.68 -19.12 8.28
CA PHE A 334 23.72 -18.02 8.32
C PHE A 334 24.20 -16.75 7.58
N PRO A 335 25.31 -16.09 7.96
CA PRO A 335 25.80 -14.88 7.29
C PRO A 335 26.22 -15.15 5.83
N TYR A 336 26.39 -16.43 5.47
CA TYR A 336 26.70 -16.86 4.13
C TYR A 336 25.43 -17.01 3.26
N VAL A 337 24.35 -17.66 3.73
CA VAL A 337 23.09 -17.75 2.95
C VAL A 337 22.39 -16.40 2.79
N LEU A 338 22.62 -15.43 3.70
CA LEU A 338 22.16 -14.05 3.51
C LEU A 338 22.68 -13.41 2.20
N ARG A 339 23.81 -13.91 1.64
CA ARG A 339 24.37 -13.47 0.35
C ARG A 339 23.53 -13.87 -0.86
N TRP A 340 22.53 -14.73 -0.71
CA TRP A 340 21.52 -14.97 -1.74
C TRP A 340 20.87 -13.65 -2.23
N ALA A 341 20.76 -12.64 -1.37
CA ALA A 341 20.20 -11.35 -1.74
C ALA A 341 20.98 -10.57 -2.82
N HIS A 342 22.20 -10.99 -3.18
CA HIS A 342 22.87 -10.49 -4.40
C HIS A 342 22.09 -10.83 -5.67
N THR A 343 21.29 -11.91 -5.69
CA THR A 343 20.47 -12.30 -6.86
C THR A 343 19.29 -11.35 -7.13
N ILE A 344 18.81 -10.63 -6.11
CA ILE A 344 17.67 -9.70 -6.20
C ILE A 344 18.10 -8.21 -6.27
N GLN A 345 19.40 -7.94 -6.42
CA GLN A 345 19.91 -6.59 -6.63
C GLN A 345 19.80 -6.17 -8.09
N GLU A 346 19.10 -5.06 -8.34
CA GLU A 346 19.13 -4.35 -9.62
C GLU A 346 20.42 -3.52 -9.68
N GLY A 347 21.12 -3.59 -10.81
CA GLY A 347 22.44 -2.98 -11.01
C GLY A 347 22.38 -1.47 -11.27
N ASN A 348 21.25 -0.98 -11.78
CA ASN A 348 21.04 0.44 -12.07
C ASN A 348 20.31 1.17 -10.93
N LEU A 349 20.87 2.30 -10.54
CA LEU A 349 20.36 3.23 -9.53
C LEU A 349 19.99 4.54 -10.22
N LYS A 350 18.68 4.80 -10.34
CA LYS A 350 18.13 6.05 -10.86
C LYS A 350 18.01 7.07 -9.74
N MET A 351 18.30 8.32 -10.07
CA MET A 351 18.30 9.44 -9.14
C MET A 351 17.12 10.36 -9.42
N TYR A 352 16.46 10.81 -8.37
CA TYR A 352 15.25 11.63 -8.45
C TYR A 352 15.32 12.83 -7.52
N ASP A 353 14.66 13.93 -7.85
CA ASP A 353 14.54 15.09 -6.97
C ASP A 353 13.48 14.88 -5.85
N GLU A 354 13.26 15.93 -5.05
CA GLU A 354 12.23 15.92 -4.00
C GLU A 354 10.81 15.71 -4.53
N ASN A 355 10.53 16.15 -5.76
CA ASN A 355 9.25 16.02 -6.46
C ASN A 355 9.08 14.66 -7.17
N GLY A 356 10.13 13.84 -7.25
CA GLY A 356 10.12 12.56 -7.99
C GLY A 356 10.42 12.69 -9.49
N ILE A 357 11.01 13.81 -9.92
CA ILE A 357 11.51 14.01 -11.29
C ILE A 357 12.85 13.26 -11.43
N TYR A 358 12.97 12.43 -12.47
CA TYR A 358 14.22 11.73 -12.80
C TYR A 358 15.31 12.70 -13.27
N LEU A 359 16.54 12.51 -12.77
CA LEU A 359 17.68 13.38 -13.03
C LEU A 359 18.78 12.68 -13.86
N LYS A 360 19.24 11.52 -13.41
CA LYS A 360 20.33 10.72 -13.99
C LYS A 360 20.33 9.31 -13.39
N GLU A 361 21.16 8.41 -13.93
CA GLU A 361 21.37 7.08 -13.35
C GLU A 361 22.85 6.73 -13.24
N THR A 362 23.17 5.75 -12.39
CA THR A 362 24.52 5.22 -12.18
C THR A 362 24.44 3.74 -11.84
N LYS A 363 25.53 2.99 -12.04
CA LYS A 363 25.62 1.58 -11.62
C LYS A 363 25.93 1.49 -10.14
N ILE A 364 25.22 0.65 -9.40
CA ILE A 364 25.44 0.42 -7.95
C ILE A 364 26.88 -0.01 -7.65
N VAL A 365 27.48 -0.84 -8.51
CA VAL A 365 28.86 -1.32 -8.36
C VAL A 365 29.92 -0.23 -8.53
N ASN A 366 29.63 0.86 -9.27
CA ASN A 366 30.51 2.03 -9.36
C ASN A 366 30.61 2.81 -8.03
N LEU A 367 29.77 2.45 -7.04
CA LEU A 367 29.69 3.04 -5.70
C LEU A 367 30.27 2.11 -4.62
N THR A 368 30.70 0.91 -5.00
CA THR A 368 31.52 0.02 -4.16
C THR A 368 32.83 0.72 -3.82
N LEU A 369 33.19 0.76 -2.53
CA LEU A 369 34.39 1.39 -2.00
C LEU A 369 34.54 2.87 -2.41
N ARG A 370 33.42 3.62 -2.50
CA ARG A 370 33.39 5.01 -3.00
C ARG A 370 32.39 5.91 -2.26
N THR A 371 32.65 6.16 -0.98
CA THR A 371 31.79 7.00 -0.11
C THR A 371 31.65 8.45 -0.61
N GLY A 372 32.72 9.06 -1.13
CA GLY A 372 32.71 10.48 -1.56
C GLY A 372 31.74 10.84 -2.69
N TYR A 373 31.22 9.87 -3.43
CA TYR A 373 30.15 10.12 -4.41
C TYR A 373 28.84 10.63 -3.76
N LEU A 374 28.64 10.40 -2.46
CA LEU A 374 27.44 10.82 -1.74
C LEU A 374 27.38 12.33 -1.47
N ASP A 375 28.50 13.06 -1.47
CA ASP A 375 28.54 14.49 -1.10
C ASP A 375 27.54 15.36 -1.89
N GLU A 376 27.46 15.14 -3.20
CA GLU A 376 26.53 15.82 -4.10
C GLU A 376 25.22 15.04 -4.33
N ASN A 377 25.23 13.72 -4.12
CA ASN A 377 24.19 12.82 -4.64
C ASN A 377 23.32 12.14 -3.57
N LEU A 378 23.62 12.30 -2.27
CA LEU A 378 22.91 11.59 -1.19
C LEU A 378 21.39 11.76 -1.24
N GLU A 379 20.89 12.97 -1.47
CA GLU A 379 19.44 13.22 -1.53
C GLU A 379 18.80 12.54 -2.75
N TYR A 380 19.42 12.64 -3.93
CA TYR A 380 18.84 12.08 -5.15
C TYR A 380 18.88 10.54 -5.18
N ILE A 381 19.91 9.95 -4.56
CA ILE A 381 20.01 8.51 -4.30
C ILE A 381 18.95 8.08 -3.28
N THR A 382 18.82 8.81 -2.17
CA THR A 382 17.76 8.59 -1.16
C THR A 382 16.38 8.55 -1.82
N HIS A 383 16.10 9.51 -2.70
CA HIS A 383 14.83 9.59 -3.42
C HIS A 383 14.64 8.50 -4.48
N GLY A 384 15.71 7.87 -4.97
CA GLY A 384 15.65 6.70 -5.86
C GLY A 384 15.32 5.40 -5.14
N VAL A 385 16.02 5.09 -4.05
CA VAL A 385 15.98 3.73 -3.44
C VAL A 385 14.58 3.26 -3.01
N PHE A 386 13.69 4.18 -2.62
CA PHE A 386 12.30 3.84 -2.23
C PHE A 386 11.25 4.07 -3.34
N ARG A 387 11.64 4.59 -4.49
CA ARG A 387 10.76 4.79 -5.67
C ARG A 387 10.96 3.75 -6.76
N GLN A 388 12.14 3.14 -6.83
CA GLN A 388 12.52 2.22 -7.90
C GLN A 388 12.54 0.75 -7.43
N PRO A 389 12.24 -0.21 -8.32
CA PRO A 389 12.15 -1.62 -7.98
C PRO A 389 13.51 -2.29 -7.75
N SER A 390 13.52 -3.33 -6.90
CA SER A 390 14.59 -4.33 -6.85
C SER A 390 14.64 -5.14 -8.15
N ALA A 391 15.65 -6.00 -8.34
CA ALA A 391 15.52 -7.06 -9.34
C ALA A 391 14.45 -8.06 -8.90
N LYS A 392 13.92 -8.82 -9.85
CA LYS A 392 12.85 -9.79 -9.64
C LYS A 392 13.39 -11.01 -8.89
N PHE A 393 12.49 -11.63 -8.14
CA PHE A 393 12.77 -12.81 -7.32
C PHE A 393 12.61 -14.07 -8.18
N ASP A 394 13.58 -14.31 -9.05
CA ASP A 394 13.65 -15.49 -9.91
C ASP A 394 15.11 -15.95 -10.14
N TYR A 395 15.38 -16.64 -11.26
CA TYR A 395 16.66 -17.25 -11.58
C TYR A 395 17.58 -16.36 -12.44
N VAL A 396 17.22 -15.09 -12.64
CA VAL A 396 17.95 -14.11 -13.45
C VAL A 396 18.59 -13.04 -12.55
N ILE A 397 19.90 -12.83 -12.69
CA ILE A 397 20.65 -11.78 -11.97
C ILE A 397 20.99 -10.61 -12.89
N ASP A 398 21.08 -9.39 -12.34
CA ASP A 398 21.52 -8.22 -13.11
C ASP A 398 22.99 -8.42 -13.58
N PRO A 399 23.29 -8.21 -14.87
CA PRO A 399 24.66 -8.28 -15.38
C PRO A 399 25.64 -7.42 -14.58
N ASP A 400 25.24 -6.26 -14.04
CA ASP A 400 26.14 -5.39 -13.27
C ASP A 400 26.40 -5.87 -11.83
N VAL A 401 25.79 -6.99 -11.39
CA VAL A 401 26.14 -7.72 -10.15
C VAL A 401 26.90 -9.01 -10.47
N GLY A 402 26.57 -9.64 -11.61
CA GLY A 402 27.27 -10.82 -12.13
C GLY A 402 28.64 -10.53 -12.76
N GLU A 403 28.81 -9.34 -13.34
CA GLU A 403 29.97 -8.88 -14.13
C GLU A 403 30.31 -7.43 -13.80
N PHE A 404 31.33 -7.19 -12.97
CA PHE A 404 31.73 -5.84 -12.58
C PHE A 404 33.23 -5.68 -12.37
N THR A 405 33.70 -4.44 -12.25
CA THR A 405 35.09 -4.11 -11.94
C THR A 405 35.18 -3.45 -10.57
N ILE A 406 36.33 -3.59 -9.90
CA ILE A 406 36.58 -2.93 -8.60
C ILE A 406 37.73 -1.93 -8.77
N GLY A 407 37.51 -0.99 -9.68
CA GLY A 407 38.52 -0.01 -10.11
C GLY A 407 39.77 -0.71 -10.69
N PRO A 408 40.98 -0.17 -10.45
CA PRO A 408 42.22 -0.77 -10.96
C PRO A 408 42.67 -2.03 -10.20
N HIS A 409 42.06 -2.34 -9.06
CA HIS A 409 42.50 -3.44 -8.17
C HIS A 409 41.99 -4.81 -8.61
N GLN A 410 40.87 -4.84 -9.33
CA GLN A 410 40.33 -6.05 -9.95
C GLN A 410 39.56 -5.72 -11.22
N THR A 411 40.12 -6.15 -12.36
CA THR A 411 39.65 -5.81 -13.71
C THR A 411 38.37 -6.53 -14.14
N ALA A 412 38.03 -7.65 -13.51
CA ALA A 412 36.74 -8.33 -13.63
C ALA A 412 36.43 -9.14 -12.37
N SER A 413 35.15 -9.19 -12.00
CA SER A 413 34.65 -9.73 -10.75
C SER A 413 33.20 -10.19 -10.90
N ASP A 414 32.85 -11.24 -10.16
CA ASP A 414 31.51 -11.85 -10.10
C ASP A 414 31.22 -12.19 -8.64
N VAL A 415 30.19 -11.57 -8.05
CA VAL A 415 29.88 -11.78 -6.62
C VAL A 415 29.42 -13.21 -6.39
N LEU A 416 28.59 -13.76 -7.29
CA LEU A 416 27.98 -15.08 -7.16
C LEU A 416 29.03 -16.18 -7.33
N THR A 417 29.94 -16.08 -8.32
CA THR A 417 31.06 -17.02 -8.44
C THR A 417 32.04 -16.90 -7.26
N SER A 418 32.26 -15.69 -6.74
CA SER A 418 33.08 -15.50 -5.54
C SER A 418 32.46 -16.17 -4.31
N ASP A 419 31.15 -16.05 -4.15
CA ASP A 419 30.40 -16.69 -3.08
C ASP A 419 30.40 -18.22 -3.24
N LEU A 420 30.18 -18.75 -4.44
CA LEU A 420 30.25 -20.19 -4.70
C LEU A 420 31.65 -20.77 -4.49
N THR A 421 32.70 -19.99 -4.77
CA THR A 421 34.08 -20.40 -4.46
C THR A 421 34.29 -20.46 -2.94
N LYS A 422 33.82 -19.44 -2.20
CA LYS A 422 33.83 -19.44 -0.74
C LYS A 422 33.03 -20.60 -0.14
N ASN A 423 31.97 -21.09 -0.80
CA ASN A 423 31.19 -22.28 -0.38
C ASN A 423 32.09 -23.46 -0.02
N ARG A 424 33.14 -23.66 -0.83
CA ARG A 424 34.02 -24.84 -0.77
C ARG A 424 35.18 -24.64 0.19
N TYR A 425 35.71 -23.42 0.30
CA TYR A 425 36.78 -23.09 1.25
C TYR A 425 36.28 -22.93 2.70
N PHE A 426 35.00 -22.61 2.91
CA PHE A 426 34.35 -22.76 4.22
C PHE A 426 34.06 -24.24 4.58
N GLY A 427 34.27 -25.17 3.66
CA GLY A 427 34.04 -26.60 3.88
C GLY A 427 32.58 -26.95 4.16
N PHE A 428 31.61 -26.23 3.59
CA PHE A 428 30.21 -26.57 3.80
C PHE A 428 29.87 -27.92 3.16
N ALA A 429 29.11 -28.74 3.89
CA ALA A 429 28.56 -30.00 3.42
C ALA A 429 27.74 -29.86 2.11
N PRO A 430 27.50 -30.95 1.37
CA PRO A 430 26.60 -30.99 0.23
C PRO A 430 25.21 -30.42 0.53
N TYR A 431 24.64 -29.71 -0.43
CA TYR A 431 23.30 -29.12 -0.37
C TYR A 431 22.21 -30.09 0.16
N VAL A 432 22.25 -31.35 -0.27
CA VAL A 432 21.30 -32.39 0.17
C VAL A 432 21.33 -32.70 1.67
N GLN A 433 22.44 -32.44 2.37
CA GLN A 433 22.49 -32.62 3.82
C GLN A 433 21.72 -31.51 4.54
N TYR A 434 21.80 -30.26 4.05
CA TYR A 434 20.95 -29.17 4.54
C TYR A 434 19.49 -29.41 4.19
N ARG A 435 19.19 -29.96 3.01
CA ARG A 435 17.83 -30.43 2.68
C ARG A 435 17.31 -31.47 3.66
N LYS A 436 18.16 -32.43 4.06
CA LYS A 436 17.81 -33.43 5.08
C LYS A 436 17.61 -32.81 6.46
N LEU A 437 18.46 -31.88 6.88
CA LEU A 437 18.33 -31.13 8.14
C LEU A 437 17.00 -30.35 8.18
N CYS A 438 16.67 -29.63 7.11
CA CYS A 438 15.51 -28.73 7.05
C CYS A 438 14.16 -29.41 6.79
N SER A 439 14.14 -30.66 6.30
CA SER A 439 12.89 -31.34 5.91
C SER A 439 12.72 -32.76 6.47
N GLY A 440 13.73 -33.33 7.13
CA GLY A 440 13.77 -34.72 7.57
C GLY A 440 13.89 -35.76 6.44
N LYS A 441 13.55 -35.39 5.20
CA LYS A 441 13.63 -36.26 4.02
C LYS A 441 15.07 -36.62 3.68
N THR A 442 15.30 -37.83 3.19
CA THR A 442 16.60 -38.25 2.65
C THR A 442 16.54 -38.23 1.13
N TYR A 443 17.48 -37.54 0.51
CA TYR A 443 17.61 -37.37 -0.94
C TYR A 443 18.77 -38.25 -1.43
N ARG A 444 18.56 -39.00 -2.51
CA ARG A 444 19.47 -40.00 -3.10
C ARG A 444 19.61 -39.86 -4.61
N THR A 445 18.58 -39.35 -5.28
CA THR A 445 18.53 -39.09 -6.72
C THR A 445 18.17 -37.64 -6.98
N PHE A 446 18.61 -37.07 -8.10
CA PHE A 446 18.26 -35.71 -8.51
C PHE A 446 16.74 -35.48 -8.58
N ASP A 447 15.96 -36.52 -8.89
CA ASP A 447 14.51 -36.42 -9.07
C ASP A 447 13.78 -36.31 -7.71
N ASP A 448 14.44 -36.70 -6.61
CA ASP A 448 13.96 -36.46 -5.24
C ASP A 448 13.87 -34.96 -4.89
N LEU A 449 14.55 -34.09 -5.65
CA LEU A 449 14.51 -32.63 -5.47
C LEU A 449 13.27 -31.97 -6.10
N SER A 450 12.45 -32.73 -6.84
CA SER A 450 11.27 -32.21 -7.58
C SER A 450 10.19 -31.58 -6.69
N ASP A 451 10.23 -31.80 -5.38
CA ASP A 451 9.35 -31.12 -4.42
C ASP A 451 9.76 -29.67 -4.12
N VAL A 452 11.03 -29.29 -4.35
CA VAL A 452 11.55 -27.93 -4.12
C VAL A 452 12.23 -27.25 -5.30
N ILE A 453 12.69 -28.00 -6.31
CA ILE A 453 13.38 -27.47 -7.51
C ILE A 453 12.56 -27.84 -8.75
N ASP A 454 12.43 -26.91 -9.71
CA ASP A 454 11.72 -27.15 -10.97
C ASP A 454 12.51 -28.07 -11.92
N SER A 455 11.83 -28.87 -12.75
CA SER A 455 12.46 -29.91 -13.58
C SER A 455 13.55 -29.40 -14.52
N GLU A 456 13.38 -28.21 -15.09
CA GLU A 456 14.39 -27.53 -15.92
C GLU A 456 15.64 -27.17 -15.11
N ARG A 457 15.45 -26.77 -13.85
CA ARG A 457 16.53 -26.40 -12.92
C ARG A 457 17.28 -27.65 -12.42
N ILE A 458 16.56 -28.76 -12.21
CA ILE A 458 17.17 -30.09 -11.96
C ILE A 458 18.07 -30.50 -13.14
N GLN A 459 17.65 -30.25 -14.37
CA GLN A 459 18.44 -30.58 -15.56
C GLN A 459 19.75 -29.76 -15.64
N LEU A 460 19.71 -28.46 -15.38
CA LEU A 460 20.91 -27.61 -15.30
C LEU A 460 21.89 -28.05 -14.18
N LEU A 461 21.38 -28.64 -13.09
CA LEU A 461 22.21 -29.26 -12.05
C LEU A 461 22.82 -30.59 -12.52
N LYS A 462 22.06 -31.44 -13.22
CA LYS A 462 22.55 -32.71 -13.83
C LYS A 462 23.64 -32.47 -14.88
N GLU A 463 23.65 -31.33 -15.55
CA GLU A 463 24.67 -30.94 -16.53
C GLU A 463 26.04 -30.61 -15.91
N LYS A 464 26.09 -30.28 -14.61
CA LYS A 464 27.34 -29.93 -13.92
C LYS A 464 27.75 -30.97 -12.87
N TYR A 465 26.81 -31.53 -12.14
CA TYR A 465 27.08 -32.43 -11.02
C TYR A 465 26.79 -33.89 -11.41
N LYS A 466 27.77 -34.79 -11.24
CA LYS A 466 27.60 -36.23 -11.54
C LYS A 466 26.68 -36.91 -10.54
N HIS A 467 26.75 -36.49 -9.27
CA HIS A 467 25.96 -37.02 -8.17
C HIS A 467 25.26 -35.89 -7.42
N ILE A 468 24.12 -36.19 -6.80
CA ILE A 468 23.36 -35.20 -6.03
C ILE A 468 24.14 -34.72 -4.78
N GLU A 469 25.04 -35.54 -4.25
CA GLU A 469 25.95 -35.16 -3.16
C GLU A 469 27.14 -34.28 -3.62
N ASP A 470 27.28 -34.00 -4.92
CA ASP A 470 28.29 -33.06 -5.41
C ASP A 470 27.80 -31.60 -5.30
N ILE A 471 26.48 -31.36 -5.22
CA ILE A 471 25.86 -30.03 -5.29
C ILE A 471 26.33 -29.10 -4.15
N ASP A 472 26.86 -27.93 -4.51
CA ASP A 472 27.22 -26.86 -3.58
C ASP A 472 25.98 -26.19 -2.96
N LEU A 473 26.06 -25.80 -1.68
CA LEU A 473 24.95 -25.20 -0.92
C LEU A 473 24.27 -24.04 -1.66
N MET A 474 25.02 -23.05 -2.16
CA MET A 474 24.43 -21.91 -2.87
C MET A 474 23.84 -22.28 -4.23
N ALA A 475 24.46 -23.22 -4.96
CA ALA A 475 23.92 -23.69 -6.24
C ALA A 475 22.55 -24.37 -6.08
N GLY A 476 22.36 -25.14 -4.99
CA GLY A 476 21.05 -25.66 -4.61
C GLY A 476 20.06 -24.58 -4.23
N ILE A 477 20.46 -23.62 -3.37
CA ILE A 477 19.60 -22.49 -2.94
C ILE A 477 19.15 -21.62 -4.14
N TRP A 478 20.01 -21.37 -5.14
CA TRP A 478 19.68 -20.67 -6.38
C TRP A 478 18.80 -21.45 -7.35
N SER A 479 18.57 -22.74 -7.10
CA SER A 479 17.75 -23.61 -7.94
C SER A 479 16.35 -23.85 -7.35
N GLU A 480 16.14 -23.53 -6.07
CA GLU A 480 14.86 -23.73 -5.37
C GLU A 480 13.77 -22.74 -5.79
N ARG A 481 12.53 -23.24 -5.82
CA ARG A 481 11.32 -22.43 -5.77
C ARG A 481 11.23 -21.64 -4.47
N LEU A 482 10.56 -20.48 -4.55
CA LEU A 482 10.21 -19.68 -3.39
C LEU A 482 9.14 -20.39 -2.53
N ILE A 483 9.19 -20.23 -1.21
CA ILE A 483 8.23 -20.82 -0.28
C ILE A 483 6.80 -20.27 -0.46
N LYS A 484 5.78 -21.10 -0.20
CA LYS A 484 4.38 -20.65 -0.22
C LYS A 484 4.16 -19.55 0.84
N GLY A 485 3.69 -18.39 0.37
CA GLY A 485 3.44 -17.21 1.22
C GLY A 485 4.68 -16.37 1.52
N GLY A 486 5.82 -16.64 0.90
CA GLY A 486 7.03 -15.83 1.00
C GLY A 486 7.76 -15.74 -0.34
N TYR A 487 8.93 -15.09 -0.32
CA TYR A 487 9.75 -14.76 -1.49
C TYR A 487 11.20 -15.24 -1.32
N VAL A 488 11.43 -16.34 -0.58
CA VAL A 488 12.76 -16.92 -0.37
C VAL A 488 12.79 -18.43 -0.65
N PRO A 489 13.94 -18.99 -1.06
CA PRO A 489 14.19 -20.44 -1.04
C PRO A 489 13.90 -21.09 0.32
N SER A 490 13.45 -22.34 0.30
CA SER A 490 13.07 -23.07 1.52
C SER A 490 14.25 -23.43 2.42
N THR A 491 15.43 -23.70 1.84
CA THR A 491 16.65 -23.94 2.62
C THR A 491 17.22 -22.65 3.21
N LEU A 492 17.10 -21.52 2.50
CA LEU A 492 17.44 -20.20 3.07
C LEU A 492 16.52 -19.87 4.24
N TYR A 493 15.20 -19.99 4.03
CA TYR A 493 14.20 -19.81 5.08
C TYR A 493 14.54 -20.61 6.34
N CYS A 494 14.81 -21.92 6.19
CA CYS A 494 15.22 -22.80 7.28
C CYS A 494 16.43 -22.26 8.07
N VAL A 495 17.56 -21.99 7.40
CA VAL A 495 18.81 -21.55 8.04
C VAL A 495 18.67 -20.16 8.67
N VAL A 496 17.91 -19.25 8.05
CA VAL A 496 17.69 -17.89 8.57
C VAL A 496 16.74 -17.90 9.77
N VAL A 497 15.64 -18.64 9.71
CA VAL A 497 14.66 -18.78 10.80
C VAL A 497 15.27 -19.42 12.04
N ASP A 498 16.10 -20.46 11.86
CA ASP A 498 16.82 -21.13 12.94
C ASP A 498 17.74 -20.17 13.73
N GLN A 499 18.54 -19.35 13.04
CA GLN A 499 19.35 -18.33 13.71
C GLN A 499 18.52 -17.16 14.25
N MET A 500 17.46 -16.72 13.56
CA MET A 500 16.54 -15.70 14.08
C MET A 500 15.89 -16.15 15.40
N TYR A 501 15.48 -17.41 15.50
CA TYR A 501 14.93 -17.98 16.73
C TYR A 501 16.01 -18.10 17.83
N ARG A 502 17.22 -18.57 17.51
CA ARG A 502 18.36 -18.54 18.46
C ARG A 502 18.64 -17.13 18.97
N ASN A 503 18.63 -16.11 18.11
CA ASN A 503 18.90 -14.73 18.52
C ASN A 503 17.87 -14.24 19.57
N ILE A 504 16.58 -14.59 19.41
CA ILE A 504 15.52 -14.28 20.40
C ILE A 504 15.77 -15.03 21.73
N VAL A 505 16.09 -16.33 21.67
CA VAL A 505 16.22 -17.20 22.84
C VAL A 505 17.52 -16.98 23.62
N THR A 506 18.56 -16.45 22.96
CA THR A 506 19.90 -16.33 23.55
C THR A 506 20.32 -14.92 23.91
N ASP A 507 19.66 -13.87 23.38
CA ASP A 507 19.97 -12.50 23.75
C ASP A 507 19.30 -12.13 25.08
N ARG A 508 20.09 -12.10 26.17
CA ARG A 508 19.61 -11.63 27.49
C ARG A 508 19.09 -10.19 27.45
N HIS A 509 19.48 -9.42 26.44
CA HIS A 509 19.07 -8.03 26.20
C HIS A 509 18.01 -7.90 25.09
N TRP A 510 17.38 -9.00 24.62
CA TRP A 510 16.32 -8.96 23.61
C TRP A 510 15.22 -7.95 23.98
N TYR A 511 14.87 -7.05 23.05
CA TYR A 511 14.11 -5.83 23.37
C TYR A 511 12.67 -6.08 23.85
N GLU A 512 12.06 -7.23 23.52
CA GLU A 512 10.73 -7.63 24.02
C GLU A 512 10.76 -8.24 25.44
N ARG A 513 11.93 -8.38 26.08
CA ARG A 513 12.05 -8.90 27.45
C ARG A 513 11.66 -7.81 28.48
N PRO A 514 10.70 -8.06 29.39
CA PRO A 514 10.30 -7.09 30.40
C PRO A 514 11.29 -7.02 31.59
N ASN A 515 12.15 -8.03 31.75
CA ASN A 515 13.03 -8.22 32.92
C ASN A 515 14.52 -7.94 32.64
N ARG A 516 14.86 -7.32 31.50
CA ARG A 516 16.27 -6.99 31.15
C ARG A 516 16.74 -5.69 31.83
N PRO A 517 18.04 -5.47 32.03
CA PRO A 517 18.58 -4.16 32.38
C PRO A 517 18.17 -3.09 31.36
N ASN A 518 17.63 -1.96 31.84
CA ASN A 518 16.99 -0.92 31.01
C ASN A 518 15.77 -1.43 30.19
N ALA A 519 15.02 -2.39 30.71
CA ALA A 519 13.73 -2.81 30.13
C ALA A 519 12.67 -1.69 30.15
N PHE A 520 11.84 -1.69 29.11
CA PHE A 520 10.58 -0.95 29.05
C PHE A 520 9.60 -1.58 30.09
N THR A 521 9.41 -0.93 31.25
CA THR A 521 8.94 -1.57 32.50
C THR A 521 7.71 -0.90 33.12
N LEU A 522 6.86 -1.70 33.81
CA LEU A 522 5.44 -1.42 34.08
C LEU A 522 5.14 -0.41 35.23
N GLY A 523 4.40 0.66 34.90
CA GLY A 523 4.11 1.84 35.77
C GLY A 523 4.96 3.24 35.53
N LYS A 524 4.59 5.52 35.98
CA LYS A 524 3.58 6.59 36.44
C LYS A 524 3.17 7.60 35.33
N LEU A 525 1.87 7.69 34.97
CA LEU A 525 1.15 8.79 34.25
C LEU A 525 1.59 9.13 32.79
N PHE A 526 0.79 9.38 31.74
CA PHE A 526 -0.50 10.07 31.46
C PHE A 526 -0.45 11.63 31.34
N PHE A 527 -1.06 12.16 30.24
CA PHE A 527 -1.33 13.58 29.85
C PHE A 527 -0.11 14.41 29.36
N ILE A 528 -0.09 15.08 28.18
CA ILE A 528 -1.11 15.77 27.33
C ILE A 528 -0.78 15.75 25.81
N LYS A 529 -1.79 15.89 24.92
CA LYS A 529 -1.66 16.05 23.44
C LYS A 529 -0.97 17.39 23.02
N LYS A 530 -0.04 17.39 22.05
CA LYS A 530 -0.10 18.21 20.79
C LYS A 530 1.13 18.09 19.85
N LYS A 531 0.87 18.33 18.56
CA LYS A 531 1.75 18.43 17.37
C LYS A 531 2.19 17.11 16.70
N ASN A 532 1.82 16.98 15.42
CA ASN A 532 2.17 15.89 14.52
C ASN A 532 3.50 16.18 13.81
N ASN A 533 4.62 15.83 14.45
CA ASN A 533 5.93 15.74 13.82
C ASN A 533 6.70 14.59 14.48
N PHE A 534 7.70 14.01 13.80
CA PHE A 534 8.46 12.86 14.32
C PHE A 534 9.19 13.12 15.66
N GLN A 535 9.33 14.39 16.05
CA GLN A 535 9.79 14.79 17.39
C GLN A 535 8.89 14.23 18.50
N SER A 536 7.57 14.12 18.26
CA SER A 536 6.60 13.56 19.21
C SER A 536 6.74 12.04 19.38
N PHE A 537 7.09 11.31 18.32
CA PHE A 537 7.39 9.86 18.39
C PHE A 537 8.61 9.59 19.29
N LEU A 538 9.65 10.42 19.17
CA LEU A 538 10.83 10.37 20.03
C LEU A 538 10.52 10.77 21.48
N ILE A 539 9.73 11.83 21.72
CA ILE A 539 9.40 12.30 23.07
C ILE A 539 8.43 11.33 23.79
N PHE A 540 7.57 10.64 23.05
CA PHE A 540 6.59 9.70 23.61
C PHE A 540 7.22 8.37 24.07
N LEU A 541 8.38 7.98 23.52
CA LEU A 541 9.23 6.93 24.12
C LEU A 541 9.80 7.33 25.50
N LEU A 542 9.87 8.64 25.80
CA LEU A 542 10.68 9.21 26.88
C LEU A 542 9.91 9.68 28.11
N THR A 543 8.57 9.58 28.12
CA THR A 543 7.77 9.86 29.32
C THR A 543 7.13 8.58 29.90
N ILE A 544 7.82 8.07 30.94
CA ILE A 544 7.27 7.36 32.09
C ILE A 544 5.85 7.90 32.38
N TYR A 545 4.72 7.18 32.24
CA TYR A 545 4.39 5.91 31.56
C TYR A 545 3.23 6.05 30.54
N TYR A 546 3.03 5.05 29.66
CA TYR A 546 2.06 3.95 29.90
C TYR A 546 2.55 2.72 29.11
N VAL A 547 2.69 1.55 29.74
CA VAL A 547 3.90 0.74 29.42
C VAL A 547 3.73 -0.25 28.28
N ILE A 548 2.51 -0.73 28.03
CA ILE A 548 2.23 -1.43 26.78
C ILE A 548 2.53 -0.49 25.59
N GLU A 549 2.39 0.85 25.74
CA GLU A 549 2.74 1.79 24.67
C GLU A 549 4.24 1.79 24.34
N GLN A 550 5.19 1.70 25.27
CA GLN A 550 6.62 1.75 24.89
C GLN A 550 7.00 0.61 23.92
N LEU A 551 6.51 -0.61 24.16
CA LEU A 551 6.69 -1.72 23.22
C LEU A 551 5.80 -1.59 21.97
N LEU A 552 4.59 -1.02 22.09
CA LEU A 552 3.76 -0.70 20.91
C LEU A 552 4.34 0.42 20.06
N GLU A 553 5.16 1.33 20.60
CA GLU A 553 5.80 2.46 19.90
C GLU A 553 7.09 2.04 19.22
N VAL A 554 7.90 1.22 19.88
CA VAL A 554 8.91 0.42 19.15
C VAL A 554 8.22 -0.36 18.03
N ARG A 555 7.08 -1.02 18.29
CA ARG A 555 6.30 -1.73 17.25
C ARG A 555 5.54 -0.87 16.24
N LYS A 556 5.42 0.45 16.45
CA LYS A 556 4.91 1.43 15.46
C LYS A 556 6.04 1.92 14.54
N ALA A 557 7.31 1.70 14.91
CA ALA A 557 8.45 2.06 14.08
C ALA A 557 8.47 1.30 12.76
N SER A 558 8.62 2.05 11.66
CA SER A 558 8.80 1.51 10.31
C SER A 558 9.96 2.20 9.60
N ILE A 559 10.53 1.55 8.58
CA ILE A 559 11.63 2.12 7.80
C ILE A 559 11.22 3.44 7.13
N ALA A 560 9.94 3.54 6.72
CA ALA A 560 9.28 4.74 6.23
C ALA A 560 9.41 5.92 7.21
N GLN A 561 9.03 5.70 8.47
CA GLN A 561 9.10 6.74 9.50
C GLN A 561 10.54 7.19 9.78
N ILE A 562 11.50 6.26 9.83
CA ILE A 562 12.91 6.59 10.04
C ILE A 562 13.43 7.45 8.88
N MET A 563 13.16 7.07 7.63
CA MET A 563 13.63 7.85 6.47
C MET A 563 13.11 9.28 6.51
N CYS A 564 11.83 9.48 6.82
CA CYS A 564 11.25 10.83 7.02
C CYS A 564 11.85 11.62 8.20
N ALA A 565 12.57 10.98 9.11
CA ALA A 565 13.16 11.60 10.29
C ALA A 565 14.65 11.98 10.15
N VAL A 566 15.39 11.29 9.27
CA VAL A 566 16.87 11.40 9.20
C VAL A 566 17.45 11.51 7.80
N ALA A 567 16.66 11.27 6.74
CA ALA A 567 17.14 11.35 5.36
C ALA A 567 16.84 12.73 4.76
N ASP A 568 17.75 13.25 3.92
CA ASP A 568 17.66 14.62 3.43
C ASP A 568 16.48 14.78 2.46
N LYS A 569 15.63 15.79 2.70
CA LYS A 569 14.45 16.18 1.91
C LYS A 569 13.30 15.16 1.78
N VAL A 570 13.33 14.05 2.53
CA VAL A 570 12.24 13.05 2.52
C VAL A 570 11.09 13.49 3.44
N THR A 571 10.17 14.33 2.95
CA THR A 571 9.00 14.77 3.74
C THR A 571 7.87 13.74 3.81
N THR A 572 7.75 12.87 2.80
CA THR A 572 6.80 11.76 2.76
C THR A 572 7.36 10.58 1.96
N ILE A 573 6.89 9.37 2.32
CA ILE A 573 7.21 8.07 1.74
C ILE A 573 6.00 7.16 1.95
N GLN A 574 5.85 6.08 1.17
CA GLN A 574 4.77 5.10 1.38
C GLN A 574 4.95 4.32 2.70
N PRO A 575 3.88 3.93 3.42
CA PRO A 575 4.01 3.29 4.75
C PRO A 575 4.84 2.01 4.73
N HIS A 576 4.58 1.13 3.76
CA HIS A 576 5.31 -0.12 3.53
C HIS A 576 6.47 0.12 2.55
N ALA A 577 7.48 0.90 2.94
CA ALA A 577 8.51 1.42 2.01
C ALA A 577 9.42 0.36 1.36
N PHE A 578 9.50 -0.86 1.91
CA PHE A 578 10.13 -2.01 1.26
C PHE A 578 9.34 -2.56 0.07
N PHE A 579 8.02 -2.37 0.05
CA PHE A 579 7.19 -2.74 -1.09
C PHE A 579 7.22 -1.62 -2.13
N MET A 580 7.17 -2.01 -3.41
CA MET A 580 6.88 -1.06 -4.48
C MET A 580 5.57 -0.36 -4.14
N PRO A 581 5.47 0.98 -4.32
CA PRO A 581 4.19 1.64 -4.33
C PRO A 581 3.42 1.14 -5.56
N GLY A 582 2.65 0.06 -5.39
CA GLY A 582 1.60 -0.29 -6.31
C GLY A 582 0.65 0.89 -6.47
N PRO A 583 -0.19 0.92 -7.52
CA PRO A 583 -1.30 1.86 -7.53
C PRO A 583 -2.08 1.65 -6.22
N GLY A 584 -2.31 2.72 -5.45
CA GLY A 584 -2.69 2.71 -4.02
C GLY A 584 -4.07 2.12 -3.66
N TRP A 585 -4.58 1.30 -4.56
CA TRP A 585 -5.84 0.58 -4.58
C TRP A 585 -5.63 -0.93 -4.31
N CYS A 586 -4.38 -1.44 -4.35
CA CYS A 586 -4.10 -2.88 -4.27
C CYS A 586 -3.97 -3.45 -2.85
N ILE A 587 -3.59 -2.62 -1.87
CA ILE A 587 -3.37 -3.06 -0.48
C ILE A 587 -3.91 -1.98 0.45
N ASN A 588 -4.77 -2.37 1.38
CA ASN A 588 -5.23 -1.51 2.48
C ASN A 588 -4.49 -1.90 3.77
N GLU A 589 -3.79 -0.94 4.38
CA GLU A 589 -3.14 -1.12 5.67
C GLU A 589 -4.19 -1.03 6.80
N ILE A 590 -4.85 -2.15 7.10
CA ILE A 590 -5.89 -2.20 8.13
C ILE A 590 -5.25 -2.21 9.52
N ILE A 591 -5.20 -1.04 10.16
CA ILE A 591 -4.83 -0.90 11.57
C ILE A 591 -5.78 -1.77 12.42
N PRO A 592 -5.28 -2.61 13.34
CA PRO A 592 -6.14 -3.50 14.14
C PRO A 592 -7.29 -2.76 14.85
N CYS A 593 -8.48 -3.36 14.85
CA CYS A 593 -9.69 -2.73 15.37
C CYS A 593 -9.69 -2.59 16.90
N ASN A 594 -10.42 -1.59 17.37
CA ASN A 594 -10.82 -1.41 18.77
C ASN A 594 -12.36 -1.40 18.83
N PRO A 595 -13.02 -2.31 19.56
CA PRO A 595 -14.49 -2.34 19.68
C PRO A 595 -15.12 -1.00 20.10
N TYR A 596 -14.37 -0.18 20.84
CA TYR A 596 -14.81 1.11 21.37
C TYR A 596 -14.42 2.32 20.51
N GLU A 597 -13.79 2.13 19.34
CA GLU A 597 -13.54 3.23 18.38
C GLU A 597 -14.77 3.53 17.52
N GLY A 598 -14.99 4.79 17.15
CA GLY A 598 -16.08 5.24 16.25
C GLY A 598 -15.82 4.95 14.77
N ARG A 599 -16.64 5.55 13.88
CA ARG A 599 -16.53 5.39 12.42
C ARG A 599 -15.16 5.80 11.89
N ARG A 600 -14.40 4.85 11.33
CA ARG A 600 -13.18 5.15 10.57
C ARG A 600 -13.54 5.70 9.19
N PHE A 601 -12.64 6.51 8.62
CA PHE A 601 -12.84 7.16 7.33
C PHE A 601 -12.67 6.21 6.13
N ASP A 602 -11.85 5.17 6.28
CA ASP A 602 -11.50 4.22 5.22
C ASP A 602 -12.48 3.04 5.12
N GLY A 603 -13.62 3.07 5.82
CA GLY A 603 -14.55 1.94 5.96
C GLY A 603 -14.00 0.74 6.76
N SER A 604 -12.74 0.77 7.23
CA SER A 604 -12.18 -0.35 7.97
C SER A 604 -12.84 -0.50 9.35
N CYS A 605 -12.84 -1.72 9.88
CA CYS A 605 -13.37 -2.04 11.21
C CYS A 605 -14.84 -1.64 11.46
N TYR A 606 -15.66 -1.47 10.41
CA TYR A 606 -17.12 -1.42 10.54
C TYR A 606 -17.69 -2.78 10.97
N ASN A 607 -17.15 -3.87 10.43
CA ASN A 607 -17.33 -5.23 10.97
C ASN A 607 -16.03 -5.66 11.69
N LEU A 608 -16.13 -6.09 12.96
CA LEU A 608 -14.97 -6.46 13.79
C LEU A 608 -14.41 -7.86 13.49
N LYS A 609 -15.25 -8.75 12.93
CA LYS A 609 -14.93 -10.13 12.53
C LYS A 609 -14.24 -10.19 11.16
N TYR A 610 -14.57 -9.23 10.29
CA TYR A 610 -13.96 -9.06 8.97
C TYR A 610 -13.45 -7.62 8.76
N PRO A 611 -12.41 -7.15 9.49
CA PRO A 611 -11.94 -5.76 9.51
C PRO A 611 -11.70 -5.07 8.16
N SER A 612 -11.37 -5.84 7.12
CA SER A 612 -11.08 -5.38 5.76
C SER A 612 -12.29 -5.45 4.82
N ARG A 613 -13.32 -6.26 5.11
CA ARG A 613 -14.48 -6.42 4.21
C ARG A 613 -15.45 -5.29 4.47
N GLY A 614 -15.58 -4.39 3.50
CA GLY A 614 -16.22 -3.10 3.70
C GLY A 614 -15.25 -1.93 3.93
N ALA A 615 -13.95 -2.13 3.69
CA ALA A 615 -13.03 -1.01 3.54
C ALA A 615 -13.06 -0.44 2.10
N ALA A 616 -12.62 0.81 1.98
CA ALA A 616 -12.16 1.45 0.74
C ALA A 616 -11.32 0.51 -0.12
N HIS A 617 -11.34 0.66 -1.45
CA HIS A 617 -10.47 -0.12 -2.36
C HIS A 617 -10.56 -1.64 -2.18
N THR A 618 -11.71 -2.17 -1.76
CA THR A 618 -11.98 -3.62 -1.79
C THR A 618 -12.93 -3.97 -2.94
N PRO A 619 -12.92 -5.22 -3.43
CA PRO A 619 -13.93 -5.67 -4.39
C PRO A 619 -15.34 -5.49 -3.83
N ASN A 620 -16.24 -5.03 -4.69
CA ASN A 620 -17.67 -4.98 -4.36
C ASN A 620 -18.23 -6.40 -4.20
N LEU A 621 -19.38 -6.50 -3.52
CA LEU A 621 -20.21 -7.71 -3.61
C LEU A 621 -20.79 -7.81 -5.04
N ARG A 622 -21.20 -8.99 -5.46
CA ARG A 622 -22.11 -9.17 -6.60
C ARG A 622 -23.34 -9.95 -6.15
N LEU A 623 -24.52 -9.55 -6.60
CA LEU A 623 -25.77 -10.25 -6.34
C LEU A 623 -25.91 -11.50 -7.22
N LEU A 624 -25.37 -11.46 -8.43
CA LEU A 624 -25.29 -12.60 -9.35
C LEU A 624 -23.86 -12.79 -9.88
N PRO A 625 -23.45 -14.01 -10.28
CA PRO A 625 -22.16 -14.23 -10.92
C PRO A 625 -21.96 -13.35 -12.17
N ALA A 626 -20.72 -12.96 -12.42
CA ALA A 626 -20.39 -12.16 -13.60
C ALA A 626 -20.60 -12.95 -14.90
N ASP A 627 -21.18 -12.31 -15.90
CA ASP A 627 -21.49 -12.88 -17.22
C ASP A 627 -20.71 -12.13 -18.31
N TYR A 628 -19.72 -12.81 -18.88
CA TYR A 628 -18.74 -12.30 -19.84
C TYR A 628 -18.46 -13.36 -20.92
N ASP A 629 -18.05 -12.90 -22.10
CA ASP A 629 -17.47 -13.74 -23.16
C ASP A 629 -15.95 -13.94 -22.94
N THR A 630 -15.28 -14.62 -23.87
CA THR A 630 -13.81 -14.74 -23.90
C THR A 630 -13.10 -13.38 -23.77
N ASP A 631 -11.92 -13.38 -23.14
CA ASP A 631 -11.11 -12.18 -22.82
C ASP A 631 -11.83 -11.09 -21.98
N PHE A 632 -12.96 -11.45 -21.35
CA PHE A 632 -13.84 -10.56 -20.58
C PHE A 632 -14.45 -9.41 -21.40
N GLU A 633 -14.72 -9.67 -22.68
CA GLU A 633 -15.64 -8.85 -23.48
C GLU A 633 -17.11 -9.06 -23.02
N PRO A 634 -18.01 -8.11 -23.33
CA PRO A 634 -19.45 -8.30 -23.18
C PRO A 634 -19.96 -9.65 -23.67
N ARG A 635 -20.81 -10.31 -22.87
CA ARG A 635 -21.48 -11.56 -23.26
C ARG A 635 -22.17 -11.45 -24.62
N LYS A 636 -22.18 -12.55 -25.36
CA LYS A 636 -22.99 -12.71 -26.57
C LYS A 636 -24.47 -12.85 -26.24
N ALA A 637 -25.32 -12.65 -27.23
CA ALA A 637 -26.70 -13.12 -27.20
C ALA A 637 -26.75 -14.65 -27.13
N LYS A 638 -27.85 -15.20 -26.64
CA LYS A 638 -28.17 -16.63 -26.58
C LYS A 638 -28.15 -17.34 -27.95
N SER A 639 -28.23 -16.58 -29.05
CA SER A 639 -28.03 -17.10 -30.42
C SER A 639 -26.56 -17.18 -30.87
N GLY A 640 -25.59 -16.83 -30.01
CA GLY A 640 -24.15 -16.76 -30.33
C GLY A 640 -23.69 -15.44 -30.98
N GLU A 641 -24.62 -14.58 -31.37
CA GLU A 641 -24.35 -13.28 -32.01
C GLU A 641 -23.98 -12.18 -30.98
N PRO A 642 -23.36 -11.07 -31.39
CA PRO A 642 -23.21 -9.89 -30.54
C PRO A 642 -24.58 -9.33 -30.09
N LEU A 643 -24.66 -8.84 -28.85
CA LEU A 643 -25.84 -8.11 -28.36
C LEU A 643 -26.07 -6.82 -29.17
N PRO A 644 -27.33 -6.36 -29.36
CA PRO A 644 -27.67 -5.17 -30.13
C PRO A 644 -26.92 -3.92 -29.65
N LEU A 645 -26.60 -2.97 -30.54
CA LEU A 645 -25.85 -1.76 -30.18
C LEU A 645 -26.57 -0.99 -29.05
N PRO A 646 -25.87 -0.62 -27.95
CA PRO A 646 -26.49 0.06 -26.81
C PRO A 646 -27.32 1.29 -27.18
N ARG A 647 -26.86 2.08 -28.15
CA ARG A 647 -27.58 3.24 -28.69
C ARG A 647 -28.90 2.86 -29.39
N SER A 648 -28.89 1.80 -30.20
CA SER A 648 -30.08 1.30 -30.91
C SER A 648 -31.12 0.73 -29.95
N VAL A 649 -30.70 0.09 -28.86
CA VAL A 649 -31.62 -0.30 -27.77
C VAL A 649 -32.20 0.95 -27.13
N ARG A 650 -31.34 1.88 -26.68
CA ARG A 650 -31.74 3.11 -25.98
C ARG A 650 -32.80 3.90 -26.77
N THR A 651 -32.55 4.20 -28.05
CA THR A 651 -33.44 5.04 -28.88
C THR A 651 -34.75 4.37 -29.28
N THR A 652 -34.91 3.08 -28.97
CA THR A 652 -36.16 2.33 -29.24
C THR A 652 -36.95 2.08 -27.96
N LEU A 653 -36.29 1.85 -26.83
CA LEU A 653 -36.98 1.60 -25.55
C LEU A 653 -37.44 2.90 -24.86
N LEU A 654 -36.67 3.99 -24.98
CA LEU A 654 -36.94 5.28 -24.34
C LEU A 654 -37.19 6.37 -25.38
N ALA A 655 -38.28 7.14 -25.18
CA ALA A 655 -38.61 8.29 -26.03
C ALA A 655 -37.92 9.57 -25.53
N GLU A 656 -37.62 10.50 -26.43
CA GLU A 656 -37.03 11.80 -26.07
C GLU A 656 -38.10 12.89 -25.98
N GLY A 657 -38.09 13.67 -24.89
CA GLY A 657 -39.03 14.76 -24.68
C GLY A 657 -38.87 15.43 -23.32
N ARG A 658 -39.43 16.63 -23.16
CA ARG A 658 -39.50 17.32 -21.86
C ARG A 658 -40.90 17.22 -21.31
N VAL A 659 -41.07 16.33 -20.35
CA VAL A 659 -42.35 16.08 -19.67
C VAL A 659 -42.12 16.33 -18.19
N PRO A 660 -42.61 17.46 -17.63
CA PRO A 660 -42.46 17.75 -16.22
C PRO A 660 -43.30 16.80 -15.38
N ASP A 661 -42.78 16.42 -14.22
CA ASP A 661 -43.55 15.69 -13.22
C ASP A 661 -44.64 16.58 -12.57
N SER A 662 -45.62 15.95 -11.93
CA SER A 662 -46.74 16.63 -11.24
C SER A 662 -46.79 16.34 -9.74
N THR A 663 -45.92 15.43 -9.26
CA THR A 663 -45.73 15.02 -7.87
C THR A 663 -44.42 15.59 -7.32
N PHE A 664 -43.31 15.51 -8.08
CA PHE A 664 -41.96 15.70 -7.56
C PHE A 664 -41.24 16.98 -8.00
N THR A 665 -40.42 17.53 -7.11
CA THR A 665 -39.53 18.67 -7.39
C THR A 665 -38.17 18.21 -7.89
N GLN A 666 -37.46 19.11 -8.59
CA GLN A 666 -36.07 18.88 -9.03
C GLN A 666 -35.08 18.71 -7.84
N LEU A 667 -35.48 19.04 -6.61
CA LEU A 667 -34.72 18.75 -5.39
C LEU A 667 -34.53 17.24 -5.15
N LEU A 668 -35.52 16.41 -5.55
CA LEU A 668 -35.49 14.96 -5.39
C LEU A 668 -34.31 14.32 -6.15
N PRO A 669 -34.18 14.47 -7.50
CA PRO A 669 -33.02 13.93 -8.21
C PRO A 669 -31.71 14.61 -7.79
N HIS A 670 -31.73 15.87 -7.34
CA HIS A 670 -30.53 16.53 -6.82
C HIS A 670 -30.00 15.88 -5.53
N PHE A 671 -30.88 15.54 -4.58
CA PHE A 671 -30.49 14.84 -3.34
C PHE A 671 -30.11 13.37 -3.61
N TRP A 672 -30.84 12.69 -4.52
CA TRP A 672 -30.48 11.34 -4.96
C TRP A 672 -29.06 11.28 -5.54
N LEU A 673 -28.70 12.21 -6.42
CA LEU A 673 -27.33 12.31 -6.96
C LEU A 673 -26.28 12.59 -5.86
N PHE A 674 -26.62 13.36 -4.83
CA PHE A 674 -25.72 13.62 -3.71
C PHE A 674 -25.50 12.37 -2.84
N VAL A 675 -26.55 11.66 -2.45
CA VAL A 675 -26.43 10.44 -1.62
C VAL A 675 -25.74 9.32 -2.40
N THR A 676 -26.09 9.13 -3.67
CA THR A 676 -25.41 8.12 -4.51
C THR A 676 -23.92 8.44 -4.72
N SER A 677 -23.50 9.71 -4.66
CA SER A 677 -22.09 10.08 -4.79
C SER A 677 -21.20 9.65 -3.61
N ASP A 678 -21.78 9.36 -2.43
CA ASP A 678 -21.06 8.88 -1.25
C ASP A 678 -20.44 7.49 -1.48
N ILE A 679 -21.13 6.64 -2.26
CA ILE A 679 -20.68 5.27 -2.59
C ILE A 679 -20.15 5.12 -4.02
N LEU A 680 -19.97 6.22 -4.76
CA LEU A 680 -19.62 6.22 -6.19
C LEU A 680 -18.31 6.96 -6.48
N SER A 681 -17.37 6.24 -7.07
CA SER A 681 -16.09 6.81 -7.51
C SER A 681 -16.16 7.38 -8.93
N VAL A 682 -15.89 8.68 -9.08
CA VAL A 682 -15.95 9.40 -10.37
C VAL A 682 -14.79 9.12 -11.33
N HIS A 683 -13.80 8.29 -10.96
CA HIS A 683 -12.57 8.10 -11.75
C HIS A 683 -12.84 7.59 -13.18
N ASP A 684 -13.82 6.71 -13.39
CA ASP A 684 -14.17 6.23 -14.73
C ASP A 684 -14.64 7.39 -15.63
N THR A 685 -15.46 8.30 -15.11
CA THR A 685 -15.91 9.50 -15.83
C THR A 685 -14.76 10.45 -16.11
N VAL A 686 -13.85 10.67 -15.14
CA VAL A 686 -12.66 11.50 -15.36
C VAL A 686 -11.73 10.88 -16.41
N ASN A 687 -11.65 9.54 -16.51
CA ASN A 687 -10.85 8.86 -17.53
C ASN A 687 -11.31 9.23 -18.95
N TYR A 688 -12.56 8.95 -19.33
CA TYR A 688 -13.02 9.22 -20.71
C TYR A 688 -13.29 10.70 -21.01
N VAL A 689 -13.47 11.55 -19.99
CA VAL A 689 -13.59 13.02 -20.17
C VAL A 689 -12.23 13.71 -20.31
N ARG A 690 -11.20 13.28 -19.56
CA ARG A 690 -9.94 14.05 -19.41
C ARG A 690 -8.67 13.32 -19.85
N TRP A 691 -8.55 12.03 -19.53
CA TRP A 691 -7.30 11.29 -19.72
C TRP A 691 -7.27 10.44 -20.99
N THR A 692 -8.44 10.08 -21.53
CA THR A 692 -8.60 9.23 -22.71
C THR A 692 -9.81 9.67 -23.57
N PRO A 693 -9.92 10.96 -23.96
CA PRO A 693 -11.02 11.47 -24.81
C PRO A 693 -10.87 11.11 -26.30
N HIS A 694 -9.97 10.18 -26.64
CA HIS A 694 -9.59 9.82 -28.01
C HIS A 694 -10.18 8.49 -28.51
N CYS A 695 -11.13 7.90 -27.78
CA CYS A 695 -11.62 6.55 -28.06
C CYS A 695 -12.33 6.40 -29.42
N CYS A 696 -13.04 7.43 -29.87
CA CYS A 696 -13.67 7.46 -31.20
C CYS A 696 -12.73 7.92 -32.33
N GLN A 697 -11.45 8.16 -32.03
CA GLN A 697 -10.42 8.53 -33.00
C GLN A 697 -9.62 7.29 -33.42
N GLU A 698 -8.77 7.41 -34.45
CA GLU A 698 -7.96 6.28 -34.96
C GLU A 698 -7.10 5.61 -33.86
N LYS A 699 -6.49 6.43 -33.00
CA LYS A 699 -5.74 6.00 -31.80
C LYS A 699 -6.58 5.14 -30.85
N GLY A 700 -7.88 5.41 -30.76
CA GLY A 700 -8.80 4.67 -29.90
C GLY A 700 -9.16 3.26 -30.39
N LYS A 701 -8.87 2.93 -31.66
CA LYS A 701 -9.10 1.56 -32.20
C LYS A 701 -8.08 0.54 -31.69
N THR A 702 -6.88 0.97 -31.32
CA THR A 702 -5.79 0.11 -30.83
C THR A 702 -5.54 0.25 -29.32
N ASP A 703 -6.06 1.31 -28.69
CA ASP A 703 -6.00 1.52 -27.25
C ASP A 703 -6.98 0.58 -26.51
N LYS A 704 -6.46 -0.50 -25.91
CA LYS A 704 -7.27 -1.48 -25.16
C LYS A 704 -8.08 -0.88 -23.99
N LYS A 705 -7.79 0.35 -23.55
CA LYS A 705 -8.59 1.04 -22.52
C LYS A 705 -9.91 1.61 -23.06
N CYS A 706 -10.03 1.77 -24.37
CA CYS A 706 -11.18 2.40 -24.99
C CYS A 706 -12.36 1.44 -25.23
N ILE A 707 -13.56 2.03 -25.20
CA ILE A 707 -14.80 1.45 -25.69
C ILE A 707 -15.38 2.42 -26.72
N GLN A 708 -15.53 1.95 -27.95
CA GLN A 708 -16.21 2.71 -29.01
C GLN A 708 -17.71 2.44 -28.94
N MET A 709 -18.47 3.35 -28.32
CA MET A 709 -19.93 3.27 -28.29
C MET A 709 -20.48 3.66 -29.66
N LYS A 710 -20.54 2.69 -30.58
CA LYS A 710 -20.98 2.88 -31.96
C LYS A 710 -22.44 3.34 -32.01
N ILE A 711 -22.66 4.34 -32.86
CA ILE A 711 -23.97 4.88 -33.22
C ILE A 711 -24.33 4.26 -34.59
N PRO A 712 -25.53 3.71 -34.79
CA PRO A 712 -25.91 3.12 -36.08
C PRO A 712 -26.18 4.21 -37.14
N ASP A 713 -26.13 3.84 -38.43
CA ASP A 713 -26.29 4.82 -39.52
C ASP A 713 -27.73 5.34 -39.69
N ASP A 714 -28.72 4.62 -39.17
CA ASP A 714 -30.13 5.01 -39.13
C ASP A 714 -30.53 5.79 -37.87
N ASP A 715 -29.56 6.13 -36.99
CA ASP A 715 -29.82 6.82 -35.71
C ASP A 715 -30.68 8.07 -35.87
N PRO A 716 -31.80 8.20 -35.13
CA PRO A 716 -32.80 9.24 -35.39
C PRO A 716 -32.24 10.66 -35.31
N VAL A 717 -31.27 10.89 -34.41
CA VAL A 717 -30.61 12.18 -34.18
C VAL A 717 -29.35 12.30 -35.05
N HIS A 718 -28.49 11.27 -35.06
CA HIS A 718 -27.13 11.39 -35.59
C HIS A 718 -26.97 11.02 -37.07
N ARG A 719 -27.94 10.38 -37.73
CA ARG A 719 -27.87 9.96 -39.15
C ARG A 719 -27.34 11.04 -40.10
N PHE A 720 -27.78 12.29 -39.96
CA PHE A 720 -27.36 13.44 -40.78
C PHE A 720 -26.10 14.18 -40.26
N SER A 721 -25.57 13.78 -39.10
CA SER A 721 -24.33 14.31 -38.54
C SER A 721 -23.12 13.44 -38.93
N SER A 722 -21.91 13.96 -38.75
CA SER A 722 -20.66 13.17 -38.88
C SER A 722 -20.33 12.32 -37.64
N ILE A 723 -21.18 12.36 -36.60
CA ILE A 723 -20.95 11.64 -35.34
C ILE A 723 -21.39 10.18 -35.52
N ARG A 724 -20.49 9.23 -35.23
CA ARG A 724 -20.75 7.77 -35.30
C ARG A 724 -20.27 6.99 -34.07
N CYS A 725 -19.79 7.68 -33.04
CA CYS A 725 -19.29 7.07 -31.82
C CYS A 725 -19.31 8.08 -30.66
N PHE A 726 -19.64 7.61 -29.45
CA PHE A 726 -19.40 8.34 -28.19
C PHE A 726 -18.19 7.76 -27.44
N ASN A 727 -17.39 8.59 -26.77
CA ASN A 727 -16.18 8.12 -26.06
C ASN A 727 -16.55 7.55 -24.69
N LEU A 728 -16.10 6.31 -24.44
CA LEU A 728 -16.12 5.66 -23.13
C LEU A 728 -14.80 4.89 -22.92
N THR A 729 -14.40 4.69 -21.67
CA THR A 729 -13.29 3.82 -21.28
C THR A 729 -13.79 2.60 -20.53
N ARG A 730 -13.06 1.48 -20.61
CA ARG A 730 -13.27 0.31 -19.75
C ARG A 730 -13.16 0.69 -18.26
N PRO A 731 -13.89 0.01 -17.36
CA PRO A 731 -13.76 0.24 -15.92
C PRO A 731 -12.32 0.07 -15.44
N HIS A 732 -11.92 0.85 -14.44
CA HIS A 732 -10.71 0.56 -13.68
C HIS A 732 -10.93 -0.68 -12.81
N THR A 733 -9.99 -1.63 -12.81
CA THR A 733 -10.15 -2.94 -12.15
C THR A 733 -8.90 -3.36 -11.38
N PHE A 734 -9.10 -4.25 -10.40
CA PHE A 734 -7.99 -4.81 -9.62
C PHE A 734 -6.98 -5.55 -10.52
N GLN A 735 -7.44 -6.13 -11.62
CA GLN A 735 -6.60 -6.78 -12.63
C GLN A 735 -5.80 -5.76 -13.44
N ASN A 736 -6.44 -4.74 -14.03
CA ASN A 736 -5.71 -3.74 -14.83
C ASN A 736 -4.83 -2.79 -13.99
N SER A 737 -4.98 -2.82 -12.67
CA SER A 737 -4.08 -2.22 -11.68
C SER A 737 -2.94 -3.14 -11.21
N GLY A 738 -2.93 -4.42 -11.59
CA GLY A 738 -1.94 -5.41 -11.15
C GLY A 738 -2.11 -5.92 -9.71
N CYS A 739 -3.24 -5.61 -9.06
CA CYS A 739 -3.58 -6.08 -7.72
C CYS A 739 -4.05 -7.55 -7.73
N LEU A 740 -4.72 -7.96 -8.80
CA LEU A 740 -5.12 -9.34 -9.09
C LEU A 740 -4.53 -9.77 -10.42
N LYS A 741 -4.45 -11.08 -10.66
CA LYS A 741 -3.99 -11.62 -11.93
C LYS A 741 -5.00 -11.35 -13.06
N ASN A 742 -4.49 -11.12 -14.27
CA ASN A 742 -5.30 -10.90 -15.48
C ASN A 742 -6.11 -12.12 -15.96
N ASP A 743 -5.93 -13.31 -15.36
CA ASP A 743 -6.71 -14.53 -15.61
C ASP A 743 -7.98 -14.63 -14.72
N THR A 744 -8.22 -13.65 -13.84
CA THR A 744 -9.38 -13.61 -12.92
C THR A 744 -10.48 -12.66 -13.40
N VAL A 745 -11.74 -12.97 -13.05
CA VAL A 745 -12.94 -12.17 -13.37
C VAL A 745 -12.72 -10.69 -13.00
N PRO A 746 -12.86 -9.75 -13.94
CA PRO A 746 -12.62 -8.34 -13.70
C PRO A 746 -13.50 -7.76 -12.59
N GLU A 747 -12.87 -7.23 -11.55
CA GLU A 747 -13.57 -6.56 -10.46
C GLU A 747 -13.30 -5.07 -10.45
N ARG A 748 -14.39 -4.29 -10.45
CA ARG A 748 -14.32 -2.82 -10.51
C ARG A 748 -13.72 -2.26 -9.22
N ILE A 749 -12.67 -1.48 -9.39
CA ILE A 749 -12.06 -0.70 -8.31
C ILE A 749 -13.00 0.41 -7.85
N THR A 750 -13.11 0.62 -6.53
CA THR A 750 -13.98 1.65 -5.94
C THR A 750 -13.24 2.40 -4.82
N SER A 751 -12.99 3.69 -5.03
CA SER A 751 -12.58 4.69 -4.02
C SER A 751 -13.82 5.42 -3.52
N ALA A 752 -14.61 4.73 -2.72
CA ALA A 752 -15.68 5.26 -1.90
C ALA A 752 -15.68 4.43 -0.61
N SER A 753 -16.22 4.94 0.49
CA SER A 753 -16.61 4.03 1.58
C SER A 753 -17.80 3.20 1.09
N PRO A 754 -17.86 1.88 1.37
CA PRO A 754 -18.98 1.05 0.95
C PRO A 754 -20.17 1.16 1.92
N ILE A 755 -20.39 2.37 2.45
CA ILE A 755 -21.49 2.73 3.33
C ILE A 755 -21.71 4.26 3.27
N PHE A 756 -22.92 4.73 3.55
CA PHE A 756 -23.21 6.15 3.62
C PHE A 756 -22.66 6.79 4.91
N ASP A 757 -21.41 7.27 4.90
CA ASP A 757 -20.80 8.00 6.02
C ASP A 757 -20.25 9.40 5.64
N LEU A 758 -20.82 9.95 4.58
CA LEU A 758 -20.56 11.25 3.98
C LEU A 758 -19.08 11.44 3.59
N SER A 759 -18.51 10.41 2.96
CA SER A 759 -17.14 10.37 2.47
C SER A 759 -16.87 11.43 1.39
N GLN A 760 -17.88 11.87 0.63
CA GLN A 760 -17.76 13.01 -0.29
C GLN A 760 -17.52 14.35 0.42
N ILE A 761 -17.88 14.46 1.71
CA ILE A 761 -17.62 15.63 2.57
C ILE A 761 -16.35 15.42 3.42
N TYR A 762 -16.26 14.28 4.09
CA TYR A 762 -15.25 14.01 5.13
C TYR A 762 -13.99 13.30 4.59
N GLY A 763 -14.07 12.69 3.42
CA GLY A 763 -12.97 11.97 2.79
C GLY A 763 -12.67 10.63 3.45
N MET A 764 -11.96 9.78 2.71
CA MET A 764 -11.64 8.42 3.14
C MET A 764 -10.31 8.31 3.91
N SER A 765 -9.65 9.45 4.18
CA SER A 765 -8.38 9.51 4.87
C SER A 765 -8.32 10.70 5.81
N LEU A 766 -8.11 10.44 7.10
CA LEU A 766 -7.90 11.46 8.13
C LEU A 766 -6.74 12.41 7.78
N LYS A 767 -5.70 11.94 7.05
CA LYS A 767 -4.61 12.79 6.55
C LYS A 767 -5.13 13.82 5.53
N VAL A 768 -5.95 13.40 4.57
CA VAL A 768 -6.52 14.27 3.53
C VAL A 768 -7.52 15.25 4.16
N LEU A 769 -8.44 14.77 5.00
CA LEU A 769 -9.39 15.59 5.77
C LEU A 769 -8.68 16.68 6.60
N ASN A 770 -7.64 16.31 7.34
CA ASN A 770 -6.87 17.24 8.15
C ASN A 770 -6.10 18.26 7.29
N THR A 771 -5.60 17.86 6.12
CA THR A 771 -4.84 18.75 5.23
C THR A 771 -5.75 19.73 4.49
N LYS A 772 -6.84 19.23 3.89
CA LYS A 772 -7.77 20.02 3.09
C LYS A 772 -8.84 20.72 3.91
N SER A 773 -9.56 19.98 4.74
CA SER A 773 -10.93 20.33 5.13
C SER A 773 -11.10 20.84 6.55
N ARG A 774 -10.34 20.40 7.55
CA ARG A 774 -10.54 20.85 8.95
C ARG A 774 -9.90 22.21 9.25
N LYS A 775 -10.62 23.07 9.98
CA LYS A 775 -10.14 24.38 10.46
C LYS A 775 -9.28 24.26 11.72
N PHE A 776 -9.51 23.21 12.52
CA PHE A 776 -8.94 23.02 13.87
C PHE A 776 -9.29 24.12 14.87
N GLU A 777 -10.50 24.66 14.73
CA GLU A 777 -11.10 25.64 15.63
C GLU A 777 -12.61 25.33 15.74
N LYS A 778 -13.14 25.19 16.96
CA LYS A 778 -14.56 24.94 17.28
C LYS A 778 -15.20 23.72 16.57
N GLY A 779 -14.41 22.77 16.12
CA GLY A 779 -14.87 21.61 15.35
C GLY A 779 -15.21 21.93 13.89
N LEU A 780 -14.83 23.09 13.37
CA LEU A 780 -15.25 23.57 12.05
C LEU A 780 -14.47 22.92 10.89
N LEU A 781 -15.16 22.77 9.76
CA LEU A 781 -14.54 22.69 8.44
C LEU A 781 -14.07 24.09 8.01
N LYS A 782 -12.97 24.17 7.26
CA LYS A 782 -12.49 25.39 6.61
C LYS A 782 -13.55 25.93 5.66
N PHE A 783 -13.59 27.24 5.49
CA PHE A 783 -14.48 27.90 4.55
C PHE A 783 -13.86 29.17 4.02
N GLU A 784 -14.36 29.61 2.87
CA GLU A 784 -14.14 30.94 2.32
C GLU A 784 -15.43 31.77 2.45
N VAL A 785 -15.30 33.09 2.50
CA VAL A 785 -16.44 34.01 2.40
C VAL A 785 -16.29 34.78 1.09
N SER A 786 -17.25 34.63 0.18
CA SER A 786 -17.30 35.29 -1.12
C SER A 786 -18.70 35.83 -1.36
N ASN A 787 -18.83 37.09 -1.76
CA ASN A 787 -20.10 37.81 -1.93
C ASN A 787 -21.05 37.69 -0.70
N GLY A 788 -20.47 37.71 0.51
CA GLY A 788 -21.19 37.55 1.79
C GLY A 788 -21.63 36.12 2.13
N LYS A 789 -21.36 35.14 1.26
CA LYS A 789 -21.79 33.74 1.40
C LYS A 789 -20.63 32.85 1.85
N ILE A 790 -20.95 31.82 2.62
CA ILE A 790 -20.00 30.80 3.07
C ILE A 790 -19.85 29.71 1.99
N TRP A 791 -18.62 29.37 1.65
CA TRP A 791 -18.26 28.36 0.65
C TRP A 791 -17.22 27.36 1.18
N PRO A 792 -17.17 26.12 0.64
CA PRO A 792 -15.97 25.30 0.75
C PRO A 792 -14.73 26.04 0.19
N PRO A 793 -13.50 25.68 0.62
CA PRO A 793 -12.26 26.30 0.14
C PRO A 793 -12.06 26.10 -1.37
N SER A 794 -11.31 27.00 -2.03
CA SER A 794 -11.04 26.94 -3.46
C SER A 794 -9.74 26.18 -3.79
N ALA A 795 -9.84 25.26 -4.76
CA ALA A 795 -8.72 24.44 -5.25
C ALA A 795 -7.74 25.27 -6.08
N LYS A 796 -6.44 25.09 -5.81
CA LYS A 796 -5.35 25.84 -6.46
C LYS A 796 -4.75 25.03 -7.61
N GLY A 797 -4.62 25.66 -8.78
CA GLY A 797 -4.01 25.03 -9.96
C GLY A 797 -4.98 24.16 -10.77
N LYS A 798 -4.49 23.05 -11.33
CA LYS A 798 -5.25 22.19 -12.26
C LYS A 798 -6.32 21.36 -11.51
N HIS A 799 -7.52 21.91 -11.36
CA HIS A 799 -8.67 21.27 -10.70
C HIS A 799 -9.57 20.45 -11.66
N LEU A 800 -10.65 19.87 -11.12
CA LEU A 800 -11.64 19.08 -11.87
C LEU A 800 -12.65 19.94 -12.65
N CYS A 801 -12.96 21.16 -12.20
CA CYS A 801 -13.97 22.04 -12.82
C CYS A 801 -13.49 22.64 -14.16
N THR A 802 -13.45 21.81 -15.21
CA THR A 802 -12.82 22.14 -16.49
C THR A 802 -13.69 22.97 -17.45
N LEU A 803 -14.94 23.27 -17.09
CA LEU A 803 -15.84 24.14 -17.88
C LEU A 803 -16.08 25.52 -17.24
N ASN A 804 -15.38 25.86 -16.15
CA ASN A 804 -15.35 27.21 -15.57
C ASN A 804 -14.86 28.25 -16.60
N GLN A 805 -15.67 29.29 -16.82
CA GLN A 805 -15.36 30.41 -17.74
C GLN A 805 -14.46 31.47 -17.08
N LEU A 806 -13.15 31.19 -17.05
CA LEU A 806 -12.12 32.13 -16.61
C LEU A 806 -12.08 33.41 -17.49
N PRO A 807 -11.79 34.60 -16.93
CA PRO A 807 -11.40 34.86 -15.54
C PRO A 807 -12.58 35.04 -14.57
N HIS A 808 -13.83 34.99 -15.05
CA HIS A 808 -15.01 35.32 -14.24
C HIS A 808 -15.37 34.20 -13.25
N GLU A 809 -15.39 32.95 -13.73
CA GLU A 809 -15.71 31.78 -12.90
C GLU A 809 -14.42 31.13 -12.39
N THR A 810 -14.10 31.30 -11.10
CA THR A 810 -12.83 30.81 -10.54
C THR A 810 -12.99 29.66 -9.54
N ARG A 811 -14.13 29.57 -8.82
CA ARG A 811 -14.30 28.54 -7.77
C ARG A 811 -14.38 27.11 -8.30
N CYS A 812 -13.64 26.24 -7.64
CA CYS A 812 -13.76 24.78 -7.68
C CYS A 812 -13.40 24.28 -6.28
N HIS A 813 -14.24 23.45 -5.63
CA HIS A 813 -14.09 23.18 -4.21
C HIS A 813 -12.92 22.23 -3.90
N ASP A 814 -12.02 22.59 -2.98
CA ASP A 814 -10.91 21.75 -2.48
C ASP A 814 -11.38 20.82 -1.34
N ILE A 815 -12.35 19.98 -1.66
CA ILE A 815 -12.89 18.93 -0.80
C ILE A 815 -12.03 17.66 -0.88
N PRO A 816 -12.17 16.68 0.04
CA PRO A 816 -11.41 15.44 0.01
C PRO A 816 -11.63 14.65 -1.27
N GLU A 817 -12.89 14.33 -1.57
CA GLU A 817 -13.28 13.60 -2.78
C GLU A 817 -13.83 14.56 -3.84
N ILE A 818 -13.19 14.58 -5.00
CA ILE A 818 -13.50 15.53 -6.08
C ILE A 818 -14.91 15.37 -6.67
N GLY A 819 -15.63 14.30 -6.34
CA GLY A 819 -16.99 13.99 -6.82
C GLY A 819 -18.02 15.10 -6.56
N GLY A 820 -17.90 15.85 -5.45
CA GLY A 820 -18.79 16.99 -5.15
C GLY A 820 -18.70 18.15 -6.15
N ASN A 821 -17.70 18.18 -7.05
CA ASN A 821 -17.62 19.16 -8.14
C ASN A 821 -18.16 18.64 -9.49
N SER A 822 -18.71 17.42 -9.55
CA SER A 822 -19.01 16.75 -10.83
C SER A 822 -20.31 17.22 -11.50
N VAL A 823 -21.43 17.15 -10.80
CA VAL A 823 -22.79 17.45 -11.31
C VAL A 823 -23.55 18.34 -10.31
N LEU A 824 -24.56 19.08 -10.80
CA LEU A 824 -25.22 20.14 -10.02
C LEU A 824 -25.76 19.66 -8.67
N GLY A 825 -26.53 18.56 -8.63
CA GLY A 825 -27.15 18.07 -7.40
C GLY A 825 -26.13 17.75 -6.30
N ALA A 826 -25.07 17.01 -6.65
CA ALA A 826 -23.96 16.74 -5.75
C ALA A 826 -23.24 18.02 -5.29
N ASN A 827 -23.13 19.03 -6.14
CA ASN A 827 -22.47 20.31 -5.83
C ASN A 827 -23.29 21.16 -4.85
N LEU A 828 -24.59 21.33 -5.10
CA LEU A 828 -25.51 22.05 -4.23
C LEU A 828 -25.53 21.45 -2.82
N PHE A 829 -25.77 20.13 -2.71
CA PHE A 829 -25.80 19.46 -1.42
C PHE A 829 -24.41 19.32 -0.77
N THR A 830 -23.31 19.35 -1.53
CA THR A 830 -21.97 19.51 -0.95
C THR A 830 -21.84 20.85 -0.24
N ILE A 831 -22.23 21.96 -0.88
CA ILE A 831 -22.19 23.31 -0.28
C ILE A 831 -23.10 23.37 0.95
N TRP A 832 -24.33 22.87 0.86
CA TRP A 832 -25.28 22.91 1.98
C TRP A 832 -24.84 22.01 3.14
N THR A 833 -24.37 20.78 2.89
CA THR A 833 -23.90 19.87 3.96
C THR A 833 -22.63 20.39 4.65
N TRP A 834 -21.73 21.04 3.89
CA TRP A 834 -20.54 21.70 4.44
C TRP A 834 -20.90 22.87 5.36
N ARG A 835 -21.91 23.66 4.99
CA ARG A 835 -22.48 24.71 5.85
C ARG A 835 -23.20 24.11 7.06
N LEU A 836 -23.95 23.02 6.90
CA LEU A 836 -24.70 22.35 7.98
C LEU A 836 -23.76 21.84 9.07
N HIS A 837 -22.61 21.27 8.69
CA HIS A 837 -21.56 20.91 9.64
C HIS A 837 -21.08 22.14 10.41
N ASN A 838 -20.73 23.23 9.73
CA ASN A 838 -20.24 24.44 10.42
C ASN A 838 -21.30 25.14 11.29
N HIS A 839 -22.57 25.05 10.91
CA HIS A 839 -23.71 25.54 11.69
C HIS A 839 -23.88 24.72 12.99
N ILE A 840 -23.95 23.39 12.89
CA ILE A 840 -24.10 22.49 14.04
C ILE A 840 -22.87 22.55 14.95
N ALA A 841 -21.65 22.56 14.41
CA ALA A 841 -20.42 22.68 15.19
C ALA A 841 -20.37 24.00 15.99
N SER A 842 -20.83 25.11 15.40
CA SER A 842 -20.91 26.41 16.09
C SER A 842 -21.89 26.36 17.27
N GLY A 843 -23.12 25.88 17.04
CA GLY A 843 -24.12 25.74 18.11
C GLY A 843 -23.69 24.76 19.21
N LEU A 844 -23.04 23.65 18.86
CA LEU A 844 -22.46 22.73 19.84
C LEU A 844 -21.35 23.37 20.67
N ALA A 845 -20.51 24.23 20.07
CA ALA A 845 -19.45 24.96 20.77
C ALA A 845 -19.99 26.05 21.71
N GLU A 846 -21.15 26.64 21.39
CA GLU A 846 -21.86 27.60 22.26
C GLU A 846 -22.54 26.90 23.44
N ILE A 847 -23.21 25.77 23.21
CA ILE A 847 -23.87 24.98 24.25
C ILE A 847 -22.84 24.22 25.12
N ASN A 848 -21.67 23.87 24.57
CA ASN A 848 -20.62 23.12 25.28
C ASN A 848 -19.24 23.82 25.25
N PRO A 849 -19.05 24.97 25.94
CA PRO A 849 -17.81 25.76 25.89
C PRO A 849 -16.53 25.02 26.34
N CYS A 850 -16.67 23.87 27.02
CA CYS A 850 -15.56 23.06 27.51
C CYS A 850 -15.14 21.89 26.59
N TRP A 851 -15.77 21.70 25.42
CA TRP A 851 -15.39 20.64 24.48
C TRP A 851 -14.18 21.05 23.62
N ASP A 852 -13.28 20.11 23.33
CA ASP A 852 -12.16 20.35 22.40
C ASP A 852 -12.61 20.25 20.94
N ASP A 853 -11.79 20.77 20.04
CA ASP A 853 -12.04 20.78 18.59
C ASP A 853 -12.27 19.37 18.02
N GLU A 854 -11.56 18.36 18.55
CA GLU A 854 -11.76 16.97 18.17
C GLU A 854 -13.16 16.48 18.54
N ARG A 855 -13.58 16.69 19.80
CA ARG A 855 -14.92 16.28 20.26
C ARG A 855 -16.03 17.01 19.50
N LEU A 856 -15.88 18.31 19.26
CA LEU A 856 -16.83 19.10 18.47
C LEU A 856 -16.91 18.58 17.03
N PHE A 857 -15.78 18.38 16.35
CA PHE A 857 -15.73 17.89 14.96
C PHE A 857 -16.37 16.49 14.83
N PHE A 858 -15.95 15.53 15.67
CA PHE A 858 -16.47 14.16 15.57
C PHE A 858 -17.94 14.03 15.99
N THR A 859 -18.40 14.77 17.00
CA THR A 859 -19.83 14.78 17.36
C THR A 859 -20.67 15.40 16.23
N THR A 860 -20.18 16.48 15.63
CA THR A 860 -20.82 17.11 14.45
C THR A 860 -20.86 16.16 13.26
N ARG A 861 -19.77 15.41 12.99
CA ARG A 861 -19.73 14.41 11.92
C ARG A 861 -20.84 13.36 12.09
N GLU A 862 -20.93 12.71 13.25
CA GLU A 862 -21.95 11.68 13.49
C GLU A 862 -23.38 12.24 13.41
N LEU A 863 -23.63 13.47 13.89
CA LEU A 863 -24.92 14.14 13.75
C LEU A 863 -25.29 14.44 12.29
N VAL A 864 -24.37 15.01 11.51
CA VAL A 864 -24.63 15.34 10.09
C VAL A 864 -24.81 14.07 9.25
N ILE A 865 -24.10 12.99 9.56
CA ILE A 865 -24.34 11.66 8.95
C ILE A 865 -25.75 11.17 9.32
N ALA A 866 -26.11 11.16 10.60
CA ALA A 866 -27.41 10.70 11.07
C ALA A 866 -28.59 11.48 10.45
N ILE A 867 -28.46 12.81 10.31
CA ILE A 867 -29.46 13.67 9.65
C ILE A 867 -29.59 13.31 8.15
N ASN A 868 -28.49 13.10 7.44
CA ASN A 868 -28.55 12.71 6.02
C ASN A 868 -29.10 11.29 5.84
N MET A 869 -28.76 10.36 6.74
CA MET A 869 -29.35 9.01 6.77
C MET A 869 -30.85 9.06 7.08
N GLN A 870 -31.30 9.89 8.02
CA GLN A 870 -32.72 10.08 8.33
C GLN A 870 -33.48 10.54 7.08
N ILE A 871 -33.02 11.61 6.41
CA ILE A 871 -33.68 12.14 5.22
C ILE A 871 -33.64 11.13 4.07
N TYR A 872 -32.55 10.39 3.89
CA TYR A 872 -32.48 9.37 2.84
C TYR A 872 -33.47 8.22 3.10
N TYR A 873 -33.46 7.63 4.29
CA TYR A 873 -34.29 6.45 4.60
C TYR A 873 -35.76 6.78 4.85
N TYR A 874 -36.07 7.90 5.51
CA TYR A 874 -37.43 8.25 5.96
C TYR A 874 -38.10 9.41 5.19
N GLU A 875 -37.39 10.12 4.29
CA GLU A 875 -38.01 11.15 3.42
C GLU A 875 -37.87 10.80 1.91
N LEU A 876 -36.66 10.49 1.43
CA LEU A 876 -36.40 10.24 0.00
C LEU A 876 -36.88 8.85 -0.47
N LEU A 877 -36.46 7.78 0.21
CA LEU A 877 -36.84 6.42 -0.19
C LEU A 877 -38.37 6.18 -0.11
N PRO A 878 -39.12 6.63 0.92
CA PRO A 878 -40.57 6.44 0.97
C PRO A 878 -41.31 7.18 -0.14
N ALA A 879 -40.82 8.35 -0.56
CA ALA A 879 -41.40 9.11 -1.67
C ALA A 879 -41.34 8.34 -3.00
N LEU A 880 -40.31 7.51 -3.22
CA LEU A 880 -40.15 6.70 -4.43
C LEU A 880 -40.63 5.25 -4.28
N MET A 881 -40.64 4.68 -3.08
CA MET A 881 -40.84 3.24 -2.87
C MET A 881 -42.06 2.88 -2.04
N GLY A 882 -42.76 3.87 -1.47
CA GLY A 882 -43.86 3.66 -0.53
C GLY A 882 -43.35 3.42 0.89
N TYR A 883 -43.94 4.10 1.87
CA TYR A 883 -43.58 3.93 3.28
C TYR A 883 -43.87 2.50 3.77
N ASP A 884 -45.09 2.02 3.52
CA ASP A 884 -45.54 0.70 3.99
C ASP A 884 -44.72 -0.45 3.38
N ASN A 885 -44.34 -0.33 2.10
CA ASN A 885 -43.43 -1.26 1.41
C ASN A 885 -42.05 -1.35 2.08
N LEU A 886 -41.53 -0.23 2.59
CA LEU A 886 -40.22 -0.18 3.28
C LEU A 886 -40.32 -0.63 4.76
N VAL A 887 -41.50 -0.50 5.39
CA VAL A 887 -41.79 -1.12 6.70
C VAL A 887 -41.97 -2.63 6.56
N GLN A 888 -42.72 -3.11 5.56
CA GLN A 888 -42.97 -4.53 5.32
C GLN A 888 -41.68 -5.32 5.02
N THR A 889 -40.74 -4.71 4.30
CA THR A 889 -39.41 -5.29 4.02
C THR A 889 -38.41 -5.08 5.16
N GLY A 890 -38.81 -4.43 6.25
CA GLY A 890 -37.95 -4.20 7.41
C GLY A 890 -36.80 -3.22 7.16
N VAL A 891 -36.86 -2.39 6.10
CA VAL A 891 -35.89 -1.29 5.89
C VAL A 891 -36.13 -0.19 6.91
N LEU A 892 -37.38 0.15 7.20
CA LEU A 892 -37.78 1.14 8.21
C LEU A 892 -38.37 0.47 9.45
N SER A 893 -38.28 1.16 10.59
CA SER A 893 -39.04 0.77 11.78
C SER A 893 -40.37 1.53 11.85
N PRO A 894 -41.49 0.88 12.23
CA PRO A 894 -42.72 1.58 12.63
C PRO A 894 -42.66 2.09 14.08
N THR A 895 -41.59 1.82 14.83
CA THR A 895 -41.44 2.19 16.25
C THR A 895 -40.57 3.44 16.46
N ASN A 896 -40.95 4.28 17.41
CA ASN A 896 -40.16 5.44 17.83
C ASN A 896 -39.02 5.11 18.82
N ASP A 897 -38.82 3.83 19.16
CA ASP A 897 -37.71 3.35 19.99
C ASP A 897 -36.37 3.30 19.26
N PHE A 898 -35.32 2.90 19.98
CA PHE A 898 -34.02 2.52 19.40
C PHE A 898 -34.14 1.29 18.48
N ARG A 899 -33.19 1.15 17.56
CA ARG A 899 -33.14 0.02 16.62
C ARG A 899 -31.75 -0.59 16.57
N ASP A 900 -31.64 -1.83 17.04
CA ASP A 900 -30.39 -2.59 17.07
C ASP A 900 -30.62 -3.98 16.47
N ILE A 901 -30.41 -4.09 15.15
CA ILE A 901 -30.52 -5.33 14.37
C ILE A 901 -29.16 -5.75 13.76
N TYR A 902 -28.07 -5.39 14.43
CA TYR A 902 -26.71 -5.61 13.95
C TYR A 902 -26.30 -7.09 13.99
N ASP A 903 -25.75 -7.60 12.88
CA ASP A 903 -25.21 -8.96 12.75
C ASP A 903 -23.74 -8.93 12.29
N ASP A 904 -22.84 -9.46 13.13
CA ASP A 904 -21.40 -9.52 12.85
C ASP A 904 -21.02 -10.52 11.73
N ASN A 905 -21.97 -11.32 11.26
CA ASN A 905 -21.81 -12.24 10.13
C ASN A 905 -22.02 -11.56 8.78
N ILE A 906 -22.77 -10.44 8.74
CA ILE A 906 -23.01 -9.68 7.51
C ILE A 906 -21.88 -8.65 7.32
N VAL A 907 -21.33 -8.61 6.12
CA VAL A 907 -20.24 -7.70 5.76
C VAL A 907 -20.80 -6.41 5.13
N PRO A 908 -20.31 -5.22 5.53
CA PRO A 908 -20.74 -3.93 4.98
C PRO A 908 -20.12 -3.69 3.60
N GLN A 909 -20.57 -4.45 2.61
CA GLN A 909 -20.19 -4.30 1.21
C GLN A 909 -21.37 -3.80 0.38
N ILE A 910 -21.09 -2.85 -0.50
CA ILE A 910 -21.97 -2.50 -1.61
C ILE A 910 -21.90 -3.59 -2.68
N SER A 911 -23.05 -4.05 -3.16
CA SER A 911 -23.16 -4.88 -4.36
C SER A 911 -22.99 -4.02 -5.61
N LEU A 912 -22.16 -4.43 -6.58
CA LEU A 912 -21.83 -3.68 -7.79
C LEU A 912 -23.08 -3.26 -8.61
N GLU A 913 -24.14 -4.06 -8.53
CA GLU A 913 -25.45 -3.84 -9.11
C GLU A 913 -26.18 -2.63 -8.53
N PHE A 914 -26.03 -2.34 -7.23
CA PHE A 914 -26.76 -1.29 -6.53
C PHE A 914 -26.43 0.12 -7.07
N PRO A 915 -25.18 0.62 -7.07
CA PRO A 915 -24.83 1.93 -7.62
C PRO A 915 -24.90 1.97 -9.16
N HIS A 916 -25.16 0.83 -9.80
CA HIS A 916 -25.56 0.79 -11.20
C HIS A 916 -27.07 1.02 -11.37
N ILE A 917 -27.93 0.33 -10.63
CA ILE A 917 -29.37 0.43 -10.81
C ILE A 917 -29.95 1.77 -10.34
N LEU A 918 -29.32 2.43 -9.37
CA LEU A 918 -29.65 3.80 -8.95
C LEU A 918 -29.57 4.84 -10.09
N ARG A 919 -28.94 4.50 -11.22
CA ARG A 919 -28.88 5.29 -12.46
C ARG A 919 -30.21 5.36 -13.19
N TRP A 920 -31.21 4.58 -12.79
CA TRP A 920 -32.60 4.78 -13.21
C TRP A 920 -33.05 6.24 -12.99
N ALA A 921 -32.60 6.91 -11.92
CA ALA A 921 -32.89 8.32 -11.65
C ALA A 921 -32.23 9.33 -12.61
N HIS A 922 -31.56 8.87 -13.68
CA HIS A 922 -31.27 9.71 -14.84
C HIS A 922 -32.52 10.01 -15.68
N THR A 923 -33.56 9.16 -15.62
CA THR A 923 -34.85 9.37 -16.32
C THR A 923 -35.59 10.60 -15.78
N ILE A 924 -35.72 10.70 -14.46
CA ILE A 924 -36.49 11.74 -13.75
C ILE A 924 -35.76 13.10 -13.64
N GLN A 925 -34.74 13.37 -14.45
CA GLN A 925 -34.00 14.64 -14.45
C GLN A 925 -34.47 15.56 -15.59
N GLU A 926 -35.13 16.65 -15.22
CA GLU A 926 -35.43 17.75 -16.15
C GLU A 926 -34.13 18.45 -16.55
N GLY A 927 -33.89 18.61 -17.86
CA GLY A 927 -32.69 19.24 -18.40
C GLY A 927 -32.75 20.77 -18.35
N THR A 928 -33.93 21.36 -18.22
CA THR A 928 -34.14 22.82 -18.13
C THR A 928 -34.09 23.29 -16.68
N LEU A 929 -32.98 23.92 -16.27
CA LEU A 929 -32.83 24.51 -14.94
C LEU A 929 -33.35 25.96 -14.93
N LYS A 930 -34.57 26.16 -14.42
CA LYS A 930 -35.20 27.47 -14.24
C LYS A 930 -34.75 28.11 -12.92
N MET A 931 -34.57 29.43 -12.96
CA MET A 931 -34.10 30.24 -11.84
C MET A 931 -35.17 31.24 -11.41
N TYR A 932 -35.34 31.39 -10.10
CA TYR A 932 -36.40 32.20 -9.49
C TYR A 932 -35.84 33.11 -8.40
N ASP A 933 -36.48 34.26 -8.16
CA ASP A 933 -36.19 35.08 -6.99
C ASP A 933 -36.81 34.50 -5.69
N THR A 934 -36.65 35.20 -4.56
CA THR A 934 -37.23 34.81 -3.27
C THR A 934 -38.75 34.81 -3.23
N ASN A 935 -39.40 35.53 -4.16
CA ASN A 935 -40.85 35.66 -4.27
C ASN A 935 -41.45 34.60 -5.22
N GLY A 936 -40.61 33.77 -5.87
CA GLY A 936 -41.03 32.81 -6.89
C GLY A 936 -41.21 33.42 -8.30
N VAL A 937 -40.71 34.64 -8.55
CA VAL A 937 -40.71 35.24 -9.88
C VAL A 937 -39.60 34.58 -10.72
N TYR A 938 -39.98 34.05 -11.89
CA TYR A 938 -39.04 33.49 -12.86
C TYR A 938 -38.11 34.59 -13.42
N LEU A 939 -36.81 34.31 -13.47
CA LEU A 939 -35.77 35.24 -13.90
C LEU A 939 -35.16 34.85 -15.25
N LYS A 940 -34.72 33.60 -15.38
CA LYS A 940 -34.02 33.02 -16.53
C LYS A 940 -33.93 31.50 -16.39
N GLU A 941 -33.49 30.82 -17.44
CA GLU A 941 -33.19 29.39 -17.42
C GLU A 941 -31.82 29.08 -18.06
N THR A 942 -31.30 27.90 -17.79
CA THR A 942 -30.10 27.34 -18.41
C THR A 942 -30.24 25.83 -18.51
N LYS A 943 -29.42 25.16 -19.34
CA LYS A 943 -29.38 23.69 -19.35
C LYS A 943 -28.63 23.18 -18.12
N LEU A 944 -29.21 22.20 -17.42
CA LEU A 944 -28.60 21.49 -16.29
C LEU A 944 -27.20 20.96 -16.65
N VAL A 945 -27.08 20.37 -17.85
CA VAL A 945 -25.85 19.75 -18.35
C VAL A 945 -24.71 20.74 -18.62
N ASN A 946 -25.02 22.03 -18.82
CA ASN A 946 -24.01 23.10 -18.95
C ASN A 946 -23.30 23.42 -17.62
N LEU A 947 -23.79 22.87 -16.49
CA LEU A 947 -23.23 23.06 -15.15
C LEU A 947 -22.39 21.86 -14.66
N THR A 948 -22.39 20.76 -15.43
CA THR A 948 -21.44 19.65 -15.24
C THR A 948 -20.01 20.19 -15.24
N LEU A 949 -19.23 19.88 -14.20
CA LEU A 949 -17.83 20.31 -14.04
C LEU A 949 -17.62 21.84 -14.12
N ARG A 950 -18.63 22.64 -13.73
CA ARG A 950 -18.63 24.12 -13.78
C ARG A 950 -19.09 24.74 -12.45
N THR A 951 -18.38 24.44 -11.36
CA THR A 951 -18.67 24.97 -10.01
C THR A 951 -18.71 26.50 -9.95
N GLY A 952 -17.88 27.21 -10.73
CA GLY A 952 -17.76 28.67 -10.64
C GLY A 952 -19.02 29.43 -11.03
N TYR A 953 -19.88 28.86 -11.89
CA TYR A 953 -21.17 29.44 -12.26
C TYR A 953 -22.11 29.65 -11.06
N LEU A 954 -21.91 28.90 -9.97
CA LEU A 954 -22.73 29.01 -8.76
C LEU A 954 -22.46 30.29 -7.97
N GLU A 955 -21.29 30.94 -8.09
CA GLU A 955 -20.94 32.10 -7.24
C GLU A 955 -21.96 33.24 -7.34
N ASP A 956 -22.44 33.52 -8.56
CA ASP A 956 -23.45 34.55 -8.84
C ASP A 956 -24.89 34.02 -8.90
N ASN A 957 -25.10 32.69 -9.04
CA ASN A 957 -26.41 32.11 -9.37
C ASN A 957 -26.99 31.17 -8.29
N LEU A 958 -26.24 30.80 -7.25
CA LEU A 958 -26.64 29.79 -6.27
C LEU A 958 -28.00 30.05 -5.61
N GLU A 959 -28.36 31.31 -5.29
CA GLU A 959 -29.64 31.61 -4.64
C GLU A 959 -30.84 31.38 -5.56
N TYR A 960 -30.74 31.75 -6.83
CA TYR A 960 -31.83 31.56 -7.79
C TYR A 960 -31.98 30.09 -8.24
N ILE A 961 -30.87 29.35 -8.25
CA ILE A 961 -30.86 27.88 -8.45
C ILE A 961 -31.44 27.17 -7.21
N THR A 962 -31.13 27.65 -6.00
CA THR A 962 -31.70 27.15 -4.74
C THR A 962 -33.23 27.30 -4.75
N GLN A 963 -33.75 28.48 -5.10
CA GLN A 963 -35.20 28.71 -5.26
C GLN A 963 -35.80 27.81 -6.35
N GLY A 964 -35.09 27.61 -7.47
CA GLY A 964 -35.54 26.69 -8.52
C GLY A 964 -35.66 25.23 -8.04
N ALA A 965 -34.73 24.74 -7.22
CA ALA A 965 -34.66 23.32 -6.86
C ALA A 965 -35.95 22.80 -6.19
N PHE A 966 -36.54 23.54 -5.25
CA PHE A 966 -37.75 23.13 -4.52
C PHE A 966 -39.06 23.68 -5.11
N ARG A 967 -39.00 24.50 -6.17
CA ARG A 967 -40.19 25.09 -6.83
C ARG A 967 -40.51 24.48 -8.19
N GLN A 968 -39.51 24.02 -8.95
CA GLN A 968 -39.72 23.48 -10.29
C GLN A 968 -39.89 21.95 -10.26
N PRO A 969 -40.69 21.37 -11.18
CA PRO A 969 -40.87 19.93 -11.29
C PRO A 969 -39.57 19.21 -11.66
N SER A 970 -39.47 17.93 -11.31
CA SER A 970 -38.48 17.03 -11.90
C SER A 970 -38.88 16.61 -13.32
N GLY A 971 -38.05 15.81 -13.98
CA GLY A 971 -38.52 15.01 -15.12
C GLY A 971 -39.54 13.98 -14.63
N LYS A 972 -40.56 13.69 -15.44
CA LYS A 972 -41.66 12.80 -15.07
C LYS A 972 -41.20 11.34 -14.87
N VAL A 973 -41.83 10.64 -13.93
CA VAL A 973 -41.67 9.18 -13.79
C VAL A 973 -42.42 8.43 -14.90
N ASP A 974 -41.87 8.39 -16.11
CA ASP A 974 -42.36 7.55 -17.21
C ASP A 974 -41.24 7.11 -18.19
N TYR A 975 -41.62 6.71 -19.41
CA TYR A 975 -40.73 6.19 -20.45
C TYR A 975 -40.10 7.29 -21.35
N VAL A 976 -40.21 8.56 -20.98
CA VAL A 976 -39.66 9.72 -21.69
C VAL A 976 -38.45 10.29 -20.94
N ILE A 977 -37.39 10.62 -21.67
CA ILE A 977 -36.13 11.18 -21.14
C ILE A 977 -35.81 12.55 -21.74
N ASP A 978 -35.20 13.44 -20.95
CA ASP A 978 -34.87 14.79 -21.41
C ASP A 978 -33.79 14.78 -22.52
N PRO A 979 -34.01 15.48 -23.66
CA PRO A 979 -33.06 15.56 -24.77
C PRO A 979 -31.62 15.98 -24.41
N ASP A 980 -31.43 16.78 -23.35
CA ASP A 980 -30.10 17.21 -22.91
C ASP A 980 -29.36 16.12 -22.14
N MET A 981 -30.07 15.29 -21.37
CA MET A 981 -29.52 14.07 -20.75
C MET A 981 -29.32 12.96 -21.80
N ALA A 982 -30.18 12.94 -22.81
CA ALA A 982 -30.17 12.01 -23.94
C ALA A 982 -28.99 12.24 -24.91
N GLU A 983 -28.69 13.49 -25.30
CA GLU A 983 -27.74 13.81 -26.38
C GLU A 983 -26.56 14.70 -25.96
N SER A 984 -26.67 15.48 -24.88
CA SER A 984 -25.78 16.63 -24.58
C SER A 984 -25.14 16.64 -23.18
N ALA A 985 -25.20 15.53 -22.43
CA ALA A 985 -24.85 15.50 -21.01
C ALA A 985 -23.41 15.91 -20.62
N LEU A 986 -22.49 15.87 -21.58
CA LEU A 986 -21.08 16.27 -21.46
C LEU A 986 -20.71 17.32 -22.52
N ALA A 987 -21.64 18.21 -22.85
CA ALA A 987 -21.40 19.36 -23.72
C ALA A 987 -20.17 20.17 -23.26
N GLY A 988 -19.31 20.56 -24.21
CA GLY A 988 -18.01 21.18 -23.92
C GLY A 988 -16.87 20.19 -23.62
N HIS A 989 -17.17 18.90 -23.45
CA HIS A 989 -16.17 17.83 -23.33
C HIS A 989 -16.29 16.75 -24.42
N GLN A 990 -17.50 16.47 -24.90
CA GLN A 990 -17.73 15.67 -26.10
C GLN A 990 -18.62 16.43 -27.09
N ALA A 991 -18.54 16.08 -28.38
CA ALA A 991 -19.36 16.69 -29.44
C ALA A 991 -20.85 16.29 -29.34
N ALA A 992 -21.11 15.10 -28.80
CA ALA A 992 -22.41 14.60 -28.34
C ALA A 992 -22.15 13.50 -27.30
N SER A 993 -23.11 13.21 -26.42
CA SER A 993 -22.95 12.25 -25.33
C SER A 993 -24.27 11.83 -24.71
N ASP A 994 -24.51 10.53 -24.67
CA ASP A 994 -25.75 9.93 -24.16
C ASP A 994 -25.50 9.18 -22.84
N VAL A 995 -26.17 9.59 -21.75
CA VAL A 995 -26.00 8.95 -20.42
C VAL A 995 -26.57 7.54 -20.39
N PHE A 996 -27.72 7.32 -21.04
CA PHE A 996 -28.43 6.05 -21.03
C PHE A 996 -27.69 5.00 -21.88
N THR A 997 -27.21 5.38 -23.07
CA THR A 997 -26.29 4.55 -23.88
C THR A 997 -24.98 4.28 -23.13
N SER A 998 -24.45 5.27 -22.41
CA SER A 998 -23.25 5.11 -21.57
C SER A 998 -23.47 4.12 -20.44
N ASP A 999 -24.65 4.12 -19.82
CA ASP A 999 -24.97 3.24 -18.70
C ASP A 999 -25.32 1.82 -19.16
N LEU A 1000 -26.08 1.64 -20.24
CA LEU A 1000 -26.26 0.31 -20.86
C LEU A 1000 -24.93 -0.28 -21.33
N THR A 1001 -24.00 0.55 -21.84
CA THR A 1001 -22.65 0.06 -22.17
C THR A 1001 -21.88 -0.38 -20.91
N LYS A 1002 -21.96 0.37 -19.81
CA LYS A 1002 -21.37 -0.04 -18.52
C LYS A 1002 -22.00 -1.32 -17.97
N ASN A 1003 -23.33 -1.51 -18.12
CA ASN A 1003 -24.03 -2.74 -17.73
C ASN A 1003 -23.32 -3.99 -18.27
N ARG A 1004 -22.90 -3.93 -19.55
CA ARG A 1004 -22.23 -5.03 -20.24
C ARG A 1004 -20.76 -5.18 -19.83
N TYR A 1005 -20.01 -4.09 -19.76
CA TYR A 1005 -18.59 -4.15 -19.36
C TYR A 1005 -18.36 -4.40 -17.86
N PHE A 1006 -19.39 -4.23 -17.01
CA PHE A 1006 -19.38 -4.67 -15.61
C PHE A 1006 -19.77 -6.16 -15.47
N GLY A 1007 -20.16 -6.83 -16.57
CA GLY A 1007 -20.48 -8.25 -16.60
C GLY A 1007 -21.72 -8.62 -15.79
N PHE A 1008 -22.77 -7.79 -15.78
CA PHE A 1008 -24.01 -8.17 -15.10
C PHE A 1008 -24.78 -9.22 -15.92
N ALA A 1009 -25.34 -10.20 -15.21
CA ALA A 1009 -26.25 -11.21 -15.76
C ALA A 1009 -27.47 -10.61 -16.49
N PRO A 1010 -28.21 -11.40 -17.30
CA PRO A 1010 -29.44 -10.95 -17.93
C PRO A 1010 -30.50 -10.46 -16.94
N TYR A 1011 -31.28 -9.46 -17.34
CA TYR A 1011 -32.40 -8.88 -16.57
C TYR A 1011 -33.32 -9.93 -15.93
N VAL A 1012 -33.67 -10.99 -16.68
CA VAL A 1012 -34.53 -12.08 -16.20
C VAL A 1012 -33.96 -12.89 -15.03
N GLN A 1013 -32.64 -12.90 -14.83
CA GLN A 1013 -32.04 -13.54 -13.64
C GLN A 1013 -32.26 -12.69 -12.39
N TYR A 1014 -32.25 -11.35 -12.51
CA TYR A 1014 -32.64 -10.45 -11.43
C TYR A 1014 -34.13 -10.50 -11.16
N ARG A 1015 -34.98 -10.60 -12.19
CA ARG A 1015 -36.42 -10.89 -12.00
C ARG A 1015 -36.66 -12.19 -11.23
N LYS A 1016 -35.89 -13.23 -11.53
CA LYS A 1016 -35.93 -14.50 -10.79
C LYS A 1016 -35.44 -14.37 -9.35
N LEU A 1017 -34.35 -13.63 -9.12
CA LEU A 1017 -33.85 -13.32 -7.77
C LEU A 1017 -34.90 -12.59 -6.92
N CYS A 1018 -35.58 -11.59 -7.51
CA CYS A 1018 -36.51 -10.71 -6.81
C CYS A 1018 -37.94 -11.27 -6.63
N SER A 1019 -38.36 -12.23 -7.45
CA SER A 1019 -39.75 -12.76 -7.43
C SER A 1019 -39.88 -14.28 -7.27
N GLY A 1020 -38.77 -15.02 -7.35
CA GLY A 1020 -38.75 -16.48 -7.43
C GLY A 1020 -39.27 -17.07 -8.75
N LYS A 1021 -40.01 -16.31 -9.57
CA LYS A 1021 -40.54 -16.74 -10.87
C LYS A 1021 -39.41 -16.96 -11.88
N THR A 1022 -39.57 -17.92 -12.78
CA THR A 1022 -38.61 -18.14 -13.88
C THR A 1022 -39.21 -17.65 -15.19
N TYR A 1023 -38.49 -16.73 -15.85
CA TYR A 1023 -38.89 -16.10 -17.10
C TYR A 1023 -38.12 -16.75 -18.26
N ARG A 1024 -38.83 -17.19 -19.31
CA ARG A 1024 -38.28 -17.94 -20.47
C ARG A 1024 -38.75 -17.41 -21.83
N THR A 1025 -39.82 -16.63 -21.82
CA THR A 1025 -40.44 -15.97 -22.96
C THR A 1025 -40.61 -14.48 -22.64
N PHE A 1026 -40.86 -13.68 -23.67
CA PHE A 1026 -41.20 -12.26 -23.46
C PHE A 1026 -42.56 -12.09 -22.77
N ASP A 1027 -43.47 -13.02 -22.99
CA ASP A 1027 -44.84 -12.96 -22.47
C ASP A 1027 -44.88 -13.24 -20.95
N ASP A 1028 -43.87 -13.93 -20.40
CA ASP A 1028 -43.67 -14.05 -18.95
C ASP A 1028 -43.49 -12.67 -18.27
N LEU A 1029 -43.12 -11.60 -19.00
CA LEU A 1029 -42.90 -10.25 -18.47
C LEU A 1029 -44.16 -9.39 -18.37
N TYR A 1030 -45.33 -9.85 -18.85
CA TYR A 1030 -46.58 -9.08 -18.75
C TYR A 1030 -46.97 -8.74 -17.29
N ASP A 1031 -46.40 -9.41 -16.28
CA ASP A 1031 -46.63 -9.11 -14.87
C ASP A 1031 -45.99 -7.79 -14.41
N VAL A 1032 -44.90 -7.35 -15.03
CA VAL A 1032 -44.19 -6.09 -14.68
C VAL A 1032 -44.01 -5.07 -15.80
N ILE A 1033 -44.07 -5.45 -17.07
CA ILE A 1033 -43.87 -4.54 -18.21
C ILE A 1033 -45.17 -4.41 -19.03
N ASP A 1034 -45.43 -3.24 -19.61
CA ASP A 1034 -46.59 -3.01 -20.47
C ASP A 1034 -46.47 -3.69 -21.84
N PRO A 1035 -47.57 -4.19 -22.44
CA PRO A 1035 -47.50 -4.94 -23.70
C PRO A 1035 -46.79 -4.21 -24.84
N GLU A 1036 -47.04 -2.91 -25.02
CA GLU A 1036 -46.37 -2.07 -26.02
C GLU A 1036 -44.84 -2.04 -25.83
N ARG A 1037 -44.37 -2.05 -24.58
CA ARG A 1037 -42.94 -2.05 -24.23
C ARG A 1037 -42.30 -3.43 -24.41
N ILE A 1038 -43.08 -4.51 -24.28
CA ILE A 1038 -42.63 -5.87 -24.58
C ILE A 1038 -42.42 -6.05 -26.10
N GLU A 1039 -43.23 -5.42 -26.95
CA GLU A 1039 -42.99 -5.45 -28.41
C GLU A 1039 -41.72 -4.65 -28.79
N LEU A 1040 -41.42 -3.53 -28.13
CA LEU A 1040 -40.12 -2.82 -28.30
C LEU A 1040 -38.92 -3.67 -27.86
N LEU A 1041 -39.08 -4.52 -26.83
CA LEU A 1041 -38.07 -5.49 -26.43
C LEU A 1041 -37.91 -6.61 -27.46
N LYS A 1042 -39.01 -7.15 -28.00
CA LYS A 1042 -39.02 -8.16 -29.08
C LYS A 1042 -38.38 -7.63 -30.38
N GLU A 1043 -38.47 -6.33 -30.64
CA GLU A 1043 -37.83 -5.69 -31.82
C GLU A 1043 -36.29 -5.74 -31.76
N LYS A 1044 -35.70 -5.64 -30.55
CA LYS A 1044 -34.24 -5.60 -30.38
C LYS A 1044 -33.62 -6.91 -29.91
N TYR A 1045 -34.27 -7.63 -29.00
CA TYR A 1045 -33.73 -8.84 -28.39
C TYR A 1045 -34.40 -10.08 -28.98
N LYS A 1046 -33.62 -11.07 -29.42
CA LYS A 1046 -34.14 -12.32 -29.99
C LYS A 1046 -34.73 -13.25 -28.93
N HIS A 1047 -34.17 -13.19 -27.71
CA HIS A 1047 -34.62 -13.99 -26.57
C HIS A 1047 -34.73 -13.11 -25.32
N VAL A 1048 -35.61 -13.49 -24.40
CA VAL A 1048 -35.81 -12.74 -23.15
C VAL A 1048 -34.56 -12.77 -22.25
N GLU A 1049 -33.73 -13.81 -22.39
CA GLU A 1049 -32.42 -13.91 -21.71
C GLU A 1049 -31.32 -13.05 -22.35
N ASP A 1050 -31.61 -12.32 -23.44
CA ASP A 1050 -30.66 -11.36 -24.03
C ASP A 1050 -30.76 -9.96 -23.37
N ILE A 1051 -31.87 -9.66 -22.68
CA ILE A 1051 -32.16 -8.31 -22.13
C ILE A 1051 -31.10 -7.87 -21.10
N ASP A 1052 -30.54 -6.68 -21.30
CA ASP A 1052 -29.63 -6.02 -20.35
C ASP A 1052 -30.39 -5.55 -19.09
N LEU A 1053 -29.80 -5.73 -17.89
CA LEU A 1053 -30.43 -5.37 -16.60
C LEU A 1053 -31.09 -3.99 -16.62
N ILE A 1054 -30.33 -2.92 -16.92
CA ILE A 1054 -30.83 -1.55 -16.88
C ILE A 1054 -31.92 -1.30 -17.95
N ALA A 1055 -31.85 -1.98 -19.09
CA ALA A 1055 -32.82 -1.86 -20.18
C ALA A 1055 -34.18 -2.48 -19.82
N GLY A 1056 -34.19 -3.58 -19.05
CA GLY A 1056 -35.43 -4.12 -18.48
C GLY A 1056 -36.02 -3.20 -17.40
N VAL A 1057 -35.17 -2.66 -16.51
CA VAL A 1057 -35.62 -1.78 -15.40
C VAL A 1057 -36.17 -0.44 -15.89
N TRP A 1058 -35.74 0.07 -17.04
CA TRP A 1058 -36.36 1.25 -17.68
C TRP A 1058 -37.82 1.04 -18.12
N LEU A 1059 -38.28 -0.21 -18.26
CA LEU A 1059 -39.59 -0.53 -18.85
C LEU A 1059 -40.61 -1.09 -17.88
N GLU A 1060 -40.21 -1.42 -16.64
CA GLU A 1060 -41.17 -1.89 -15.64
C GLU A 1060 -42.16 -0.79 -15.26
N ARG A 1061 -43.41 -1.15 -15.03
CA ARG A 1061 -44.36 -0.31 -14.30
C ARG A 1061 -43.86 -0.07 -12.86
N PRO A 1062 -44.21 1.05 -12.21
CA PRO A 1062 -44.02 1.23 -10.78
C PRO A 1062 -44.62 0.10 -9.94
N ILE A 1063 -44.03 -0.14 -8.75
CA ILE A 1063 -44.64 -0.96 -7.70
C ILE A 1063 -45.94 -0.35 -7.16
N GLU A 1064 -46.83 -1.19 -6.66
CA GLU A 1064 -47.99 -0.74 -5.88
C GLU A 1064 -47.53 0.08 -4.65
N GLY A 1065 -48.20 1.20 -4.39
CA GLY A 1065 -47.82 2.13 -3.32
C GLY A 1065 -46.53 2.94 -3.55
N GLY A 1066 -45.91 2.89 -4.73
CA GLY A 1066 -44.68 3.63 -5.03
C GLY A 1066 -44.52 4.03 -6.50
N TYR A 1067 -43.32 4.55 -6.82
CA TYR A 1067 -42.93 5.07 -8.14
C TYR A 1067 -41.74 4.29 -8.74
N ALA A 1068 -41.02 3.52 -7.93
CA ALA A 1068 -39.86 2.74 -8.35
C ALA A 1068 -40.24 1.46 -9.12
N PRO A 1069 -39.48 1.09 -10.17
CA PRO A 1069 -39.52 -0.24 -10.77
C PRO A 1069 -39.32 -1.38 -9.75
N PRO A 1070 -40.09 -2.50 -9.82
CA PRO A 1070 -39.96 -3.67 -8.96
C PRO A 1070 -38.54 -4.22 -8.77
N THR A 1071 -37.71 -4.18 -9.81
CA THR A 1071 -36.32 -4.67 -9.76
C THR A 1071 -35.36 -3.63 -9.16
N LEU A 1072 -35.62 -2.33 -9.39
CA LEU A 1072 -34.92 -1.26 -8.66
C LEU A 1072 -35.22 -1.37 -7.16
N TYR A 1073 -36.51 -1.44 -6.80
CA TYR A 1073 -36.98 -1.59 -5.43
C TYR A 1073 -36.32 -2.78 -4.72
N CYS A 1074 -36.36 -3.97 -5.33
CA CYS A 1074 -35.72 -5.18 -4.82
C CYS A 1074 -34.22 -4.99 -4.49
N ILE A 1075 -33.43 -4.48 -5.45
CA ILE A 1075 -31.98 -4.32 -5.29
C ILE A 1075 -31.65 -3.21 -4.27
N VAL A 1076 -32.47 -2.16 -4.19
CA VAL A 1076 -32.31 -1.09 -3.20
C VAL A 1076 -32.66 -1.58 -1.80
N VAL A 1077 -33.80 -2.26 -1.62
CA VAL A 1077 -34.23 -2.85 -0.33
C VAL A 1077 -33.17 -3.78 0.24
N ASP A 1078 -32.64 -4.71 -0.57
CA ASP A 1078 -31.57 -5.62 -0.15
C ASP A 1078 -30.33 -4.84 0.35
N GLN A 1079 -29.82 -3.88 -0.42
CA GLN A 1079 -28.65 -3.12 0.01
C GLN A 1079 -28.94 -2.22 1.22
N MET A 1080 -30.13 -1.61 1.33
CA MET A 1080 -30.49 -0.76 2.47
C MET A 1080 -30.61 -1.58 3.75
N TYR A 1081 -31.27 -2.73 3.69
CA TYR A 1081 -31.37 -3.66 4.80
C TYR A 1081 -29.98 -4.18 5.22
N ARG A 1082 -29.15 -4.61 4.25
CA ARG A 1082 -27.77 -5.04 4.52
C ARG A 1082 -26.91 -3.93 5.13
N ASN A 1083 -27.08 -2.67 4.72
CA ASN A 1083 -26.37 -1.53 5.29
C ASN A 1083 -26.71 -1.33 6.77
N ILE A 1084 -28.00 -1.38 7.15
CA ILE A 1084 -28.45 -1.25 8.54
C ILE A 1084 -27.89 -2.40 9.40
N VAL A 1085 -28.01 -3.64 8.90
CA VAL A 1085 -27.62 -4.86 9.65
C VAL A 1085 -26.11 -5.01 9.81
N SER A 1086 -25.30 -4.50 8.88
CA SER A 1086 -23.83 -4.63 8.94
C SER A 1086 -23.08 -3.41 9.49
N ASP A 1087 -23.75 -2.27 9.72
CA ASP A 1087 -23.15 -1.08 10.31
C ASP A 1087 -23.19 -1.13 11.84
N ARG A 1088 -22.06 -1.47 12.48
CA ARG A 1088 -21.95 -1.40 13.96
C ARG A 1088 -22.15 0.01 14.51
N HIS A 1089 -22.04 1.04 13.67
CA HIS A 1089 -22.24 2.45 14.01
C HIS A 1089 -23.62 2.98 13.61
N TRP A 1090 -24.55 2.15 13.10
CA TRP A 1090 -25.86 2.60 12.62
C TRP A 1090 -26.53 3.54 13.63
N TYR A 1091 -27.02 4.68 13.15
CA TYR A 1091 -27.22 5.83 14.02
C TYR A 1091 -28.32 5.60 15.09
N GLU A 1092 -29.31 4.76 14.80
CA GLU A 1092 -30.40 4.33 15.70
C GLU A 1092 -29.97 3.30 16.77
N ARG A 1093 -28.72 2.80 16.76
CA ARG A 1093 -28.22 1.84 17.76
C ARG A 1093 -27.88 2.53 19.08
N PRO A 1094 -28.30 1.98 20.25
CA PRO A 1094 -27.88 2.49 21.55
C PRO A 1094 -26.50 1.95 21.97
N ASN A 1095 -26.09 0.79 21.45
CA ASN A 1095 -24.88 0.07 21.86
C ASN A 1095 -23.65 0.37 20.97
N ARG A 1096 -23.37 1.66 20.71
CA ARG A 1096 -22.23 2.09 19.90
C ARG A 1096 -21.43 3.24 20.56
N PRO A 1097 -20.14 3.42 20.21
CA PRO A 1097 -19.39 4.61 20.62
C PRO A 1097 -20.11 5.89 20.17
N ASN A 1098 -20.26 6.84 21.09
CA ASN A 1098 -21.04 8.07 20.90
C ASN A 1098 -22.48 7.83 20.38
N ALA A 1099 -23.16 6.81 20.91
CA ALA A 1099 -24.59 6.62 20.73
C ALA A 1099 -25.39 7.84 21.19
N PHE A 1100 -26.51 8.10 20.52
CA PHE A 1100 -27.45 9.15 20.92
C PHE A 1100 -28.32 8.71 22.09
N SER A 1101 -28.77 9.64 22.93
CA SER A 1101 -29.92 9.38 23.82
C SER A 1101 -31.20 9.17 22.99
N ILE A 1102 -32.24 8.61 23.61
CA ILE A 1102 -33.53 8.45 22.92
C ILE A 1102 -34.11 9.81 22.51
N ASP A 1103 -33.96 10.84 23.35
CA ASP A 1103 -34.39 12.21 23.05
C ASP A 1103 -33.62 12.78 21.85
N GLN A 1104 -32.31 12.59 21.81
CA GLN A 1104 -31.46 13.02 20.68
C GLN A 1104 -31.86 12.30 19.38
N LEU A 1105 -32.16 10.99 19.44
CA LEU A 1105 -32.66 10.24 18.30
C LEU A 1105 -34.05 10.73 17.84
N LEU A 1106 -34.93 11.09 18.78
CA LEU A 1106 -36.25 11.65 18.47
C LEU A 1106 -36.15 13.07 17.87
N GLU A 1107 -35.19 13.90 18.28
CA GLU A 1107 -34.92 15.17 17.58
C GLU A 1107 -34.35 14.96 16.17
N ILE A 1108 -33.42 14.01 15.99
CA ILE A 1108 -32.89 13.65 14.65
C ILE A 1108 -34.03 13.20 13.73
N ARG A 1109 -34.96 12.36 14.22
CA ARG A 1109 -36.11 11.87 13.44
C ARG A 1109 -37.09 12.96 12.97
N LYS A 1110 -37.06 14.16 13.57
CA LYS A 1110 -37.85 15.32 13.09
C LYS A 1110 -37.19 16.09 11.94
N THR A 1111 -35.94 15.77 11.58
CA THR A 1111 -35.23 16.49 10.52
C THR A 1111 -35.74 16.14 9.12
N SER A 1112 -35.86 17.16 8.28
CA SER A 1112 -36.24 17.03 6.86
C SER A 1112 -35.35 17.88 5.97
N VAL A 1113 -35.33 17.59 4.67
CA VAL A 1113 -34.56 18.37 3.69
C VAL A 1113 -34.99 19.84 3.68
N ALA A 1114 -36.28 20.12 3.93
CA ALA A 1114 -36.82 21.48 4.05
C ALA A 1114 -36.17 22.26 5.21
N GLN A 1115 -35.97 21.62 6.37
CA GLN A 1115 -35.29 22.24 7.52
C GLN A 1115 -33.81 22.54 7.22
N ILE A 1116 -33.10 21.64 6.53
CA ILE A 1116 -31.72 21.92 6.08
C ILE A 1116 -31.70 23.13 5.15
N MET A 1117 -32.63 23.21 4.19
CA MET A 1117 -32.68 24.35 3.26
C MET A 1117 -32.93 25.68 3.99
N CYS A 1118 -33.85 25.72 4.95
CA CYS A 1118 -34.05 26.91 5.82
C CYS A 1118 -32.80 27.26 6.66
N ALA A 1119 -32.05 26.27 7.14
CA ALA A 1119 -30.88 26.51 8.00
C ALA A 1119 -29.64 27.00 7.24
N VAL A 1120 -29.39 26.52 6.01
CA VAL A 1120 -28.10 26.72 5.32
C VAL A 1120 -28.14 26.95 3.81
N ALA A 1121 -29.29 26.88 3.14
CA ALA A 1121 -29.38 27.19 1.71
C ALA A 1121 -29.63 28.69 1.47
N ASP A 1122 -29.15 29.22 0.34
CA ASP A 1122 -29.20 30.66 0.10
C ASP A 1122 -30.63 31.18 -0.09
N LYS A 1123 -31.00 32.18 0.71
CA LYS A 1123 -32.26 32.96 0.61
C LYS A 1123 -33.56 32.16 0.76
N VAL A 1124 -33.53 30.98 1.40
CA VAL A 1124 -34.76 30.18 1.65
C VAL A 1124 -35.52 30.73 2.85
N THR A 1125 -36.43 31.67 2.61
CA THR A 1125 -37.33 32.25 3.63
C THR A 1125 -38.64 31.48 3.80
N THR A 1126 -39.08 30.77 2.76
CA THR A 1126 -40.29 29.93 2.73
C THR A 1126 -40.04 28.70 1.85
N ILE A 1127 -40.55 27.55 2.29
CA ILE A 1127 -40.47 26.24 1.62
C ILE A 1127 -41.57 25.32 2.17
N GLN A 1128 -42.06 24.38 1.36
CA GLN A 1128 -43.05 23.39 1.76
C GLN A 1128 -42.43 22.32 2.69
N PRO A 1129 -43.16 21.75 3.68
CA PRO A 1129 -42.59 20.81 4.66
C PRO A 1129 -41.97 19.54 4.05
N HIS A 1130 -42.58 19.02 2.97
CA HIS A 1130 -42.12 17.86 2.21
C HIS A 1130 -41.50 18.32 0.89
N ALA A 1131 -40.29 18.88 0.93
CA ALA A 1131 -39.74 19.65 -0.20
C ALA A 1131 -39.33 18.82 -1.44
N PHE A 1132 -39.32 17.48 -1.35
CA PHE A 1132 -39.24 16.61 -2.53
C PHE A 1132 -40.54 16.56 -3.34
N PHE A 1133 -41.68 16.94 -2.75
CA PHE A 1133 -42.98 17.04 -3.41
C PHE A 1133 -43.26 18.48 -3.85
N LEU A 1134 -43.94 18.62 -4.99
CA LEU A 1134 -44.43 19.91 -5.46
C LEU A 1134 -45.49 20.46 -4.50
N PRO A 1135 -45.55 21.79 -4.29
CA PRO A 1135 -46.66 22.39 -3.57
C PRO A 1135 -47.95 22.19 -4.38
N GLY A 1136 -48.86 21.37 -3.85
CA GLY A 1136 -50.18 21.16 -4.45
C GLY A 1136 -51.06 22.42 -4.38
N PRO A 1137 -52.19 22.46 -5.10
CA PRO A 1137 -53.15 23.54 -5.00
C PRO A 1137 -53.78 23.55 -3.59
N GLY A 1138 -53.53 24.64 -2.85
CA GLY A 1138 -54.13 24.94 -1.54
C GLY A 1138 -55.03 26.16 -1.60
#